data_AF-U4PUF4-F1
#
_entry.id   AF-U4PUF4-F1
#
_cell.length_a   1.000
_cell.length_b   1.000
_cell.length_c   1.000
_cell.angle_alpha   90.00
_cell.angle_beta   90.00
_cell.angle_gamma   90.00
#
_symmetry.space_group_name_H-M   'P 1'
#
loop_
_entity.id
_entity.type
_entity.pdbx_description
1 polymer ?
#
loop_
_entity_poly.entity_id
_entity_poly.type
_entity_poly.pdbx_seq_one_letter_code
_entity_poly.pdbx_strand_id
1 'polypeptide(L)'
;MSFKDCMHTAVEGGEVSKEDAARLTREFDRMREKFAANSEVTADAEAKKALAELLKAESAHQKRKAKLSLSSIKRIAADINSYKNPRGEHDVGAAALDLLEHFGTAPFDSVEGRRKAIIGMAHARMDEVLSHFKRSALLGDVGRHNKAQLDEVVREAFGENSGNPASKQFAQVWEDTHEWLRRRFNAAGGAIGKLERWGLPQHHDARALRKMGLDQWKADIRPLLDVSRMKNPLTSQPIDAAELDDILDGIWTNIATEGWSKREPLRQAFGKGALANQRAEHRFLIFRDADSWLRYQRDYGGGGDAFAAMMGHINMMAKDIAAMEVLGPNPNGTIEWLKQAVQKQAMEKVAGRPSRFAGKPERAIDGAQAANKKIDAVWGSIRGTLETPVNGRWASGLAATRSLITASVLGSAALSSVSDIGTSMIARQFVGIGARGAFADLVKAAGTQTRREAVASGLILEEAMHVFHAQARYVGTIDGRGWSGFLADRVLTLSGLTPWSQAGRHAFGLAFMRTAAENAGKPFASLPPAFRDVMSRYGIRELDWDKMRKLPMHDMGSGTKIMRPNEIAERLDERLAERYLTMIQAETEYAIPSGSARSKVMLVDENRPGTFIGEVVRSFAQFKSFGAVFLLLHGRRVAGLLVGDDPWKGARYASALLISTTLFGGMALQLKSMASGRDPQDMASGAFWGAAMLQGGGLGIFGDFLFSNINRYGGGFATTFGGPLMQRANDAWNLTAGNVAQLASGEKTHFGRELVKFMKGNTPGSTIWYTKLAWERIVWDQLQYLIDPEANKAFKQRQRFFDKEFGQGFWWRPGQVAPDRGPSLPAAIGAS
;
A
#
# COMPACT_ATOMS: atom_id res chain seq x y z
N MET A 1 41.42 -27.50 33.91
CA MET A 1 40.28 -26.64 34.28
C MET A 1 39.23 -26.78 33.20
N SER A 2 38.03 -27.23 33.54
CA SER A 2 36.95 -27.42 32.55
C SER A 2 36.35 -26.08 32.15
N PHE A 3 35.64 -26.03 31.01
CA PHE A 3 34.92 -24.82 30.60
C PHE A 3 33.83 -24.42 31.62
N LYS A 4 33.18 -25.42 32.25
CA LYS A 4 32.16 -25.21 33.29
C LYS A 4 32.74 -24.53 34.52
N ASP A 5 33.91 -24.98 34.97
CA ASP A 5 34.61 -24.35 36.11
C ASP A 5 34.95 -22.89 35.79
N CYS A 6 35.43 -22.63 34.56
CA CYS A 6 35.72 -21.28 34.10
C CYS A 6 34.48 -20.37 34.07
N MET A 7 33.33 -20.87 33.62
CA MET A 7 32.06 -20.12 33.63
C MET A 7 31.55 -19.88 35.05
N HIS A 8 31.70 -20.85 35.95
CA HIS A 8 31.34 -20.69 37.36
C HIS A 8 32.16 -19.58 38.02
N THR A 9 33.48 -19.60 37.85
CA THR A 9 34.38 -18.55 38.35
C THR A 9 34.06 -17.18 37.73
N ALA A 10 33.73 -17.12 36.44
CA ALA A 10 33.35 -15.87 35.77
C ALA A 10 32.02 -15.29 36.30
N VAL A 11 31.08 -16.13 36.71
CA VAL A 11 29.84 -15.70 37.39
C VAL A 11 30.12 -15.18 38.79
N GLU A 12 30.94 -15.89 39.57
CA GLU A 12 31.34 -15.47 40.92
C GLU A 12 32.11 -14.15 40.91
N GLY A 13 32.96 -13.94 39.90
CA GLY A 13 33.68 -12.70 39.66
C GLY A 13 32.84 -11.57 39.06
N GLY A 14 31.58 -11.82 38.70
CA GLY A 14 30.68 -10.83 38.10
C GLY A 14 31.01 -10.46 36.65
N GLU A 15 31.86 -11.23 35.97
CA GLU A 15 32.28 -11.00 34.59
C GLU A 15 31.21 -11.45 33.57
N VAL A 16 30.40 -12.45 33.94
CA VAL A 16 29.33 -13.02 33.11
C VAL A 16 28.05 -13.21 33.94
N SER A 17 26.89 -12.91 33.35
CA SER A 17 25.60 -13.14 34.02
C SER A 17 25.34 -14.64 34.22
N LYS A 18 24.56 -15.03 35.24
CA LYS A 18 24.18 -16.44 35.45
C LYS A 18 23.49 -17.05 34.22
N GLU A 19 22.64 -16.25 33.55
CA GLU A 19 21.94 -16.67 32.33
C GLU A 19 22.88 -16.86 31.14
N ASP A 20 23.83 -15.94 30.94
CA ASP A 20 24.83 -16.05 29.88
C ASP A 20 25.78 -17.21 30.12
N ALA A 21 26.25 -17.41 31.35
CA ALA A 21 27.11 -18.53 31.69
C ALA A 21 26.42 -19.87 31.43
N ALA A 22 25.14 -19.99 31.78
CA ALA A 22 24.35 -21.18 31.48
C ALA A 22 24.15 -21.36 29.96
N ARG A 23 23.90 -20.27 29.21
CA ARG A 23 23.80 -20.30 27.74
C ARG A 23 25.11 -20.73 27.08
N LEU A 24 26.23 -20.11 27.44
CA LEU A 24 27.56 -20.40 26.91
C LEU A 24 28.01 -21.82 27.25
N THR A 25 27.69 -22.31 28.45
CA THR A 25 27.94 -23.69 28.84
C THR A 25 27.17 -24.66 27.96
N ARG A 26 25.88 -24.40 27.70
CA ARG A 26 25.08 -25.22 26.78
C ARG A 26 25.63 -25.19 25.35
N GLU A 27 26.01 -24.01 24.83
CA GLU A 27 26.60 -23.90 23.50
C GLU A 27 27.98 -24.56 23.41
N PHE A 28 28.80 -24.48 24.47
CA PHE A 28 30.08 -25.18 24.55
C PHE A 28 29.90 -26.69 24.54
N ASP A 29 29.08 -27.22 25.44
CA ASP A 29 28.81 -28.66 25.55
C ASP A 29 28.28 -29.21 24.21
N ARG A 30 27.37 -28.45 23.58
CA ARG A 30 26.85 -28.74 22.25
C ARG A 30 27.94 -28.80 21.16
N MET A 31 28.83 -27.81 21.10
CA MET A 31 29.92 -27.82 20.12
C MET A 31 30.93 -28.93 20.41
N ARG A 32 31.17 -29.24 21.69
CA ARG A 32 32.05 -30.33 22.11
C ARG A 32 31.51 -31.68 21.67
N GLU A 33 30.23 -31.97 21.91
CA GLU A 33 29.57 -33.17 21.42
C GLU A 33 29.70 -33.31 19.89
N LYS A 34 29.61 -32.19 19.17
CA LYS A 34 29.83 -32.17 17.71
C LYS A 34 31.23 -32.59 17.29
N PHE A 35 32.27 -32.07 17.95
CA PHE A 35 33.65 -32.38 17.58
C PHE A 35 34.11 -33.73 18.12
N ALA A 36 33.53 -34.19 19.23
CA ALA A 36 33.69 -35.53 19.79
C ALA A 36 33.33 -36.64 18.79
N ALA A 37 32.31 -36.42 17.94
CA ALA A 37 31.93 -37.35 16.88
C ALA A 37 33.03 -37.59 15.83
N ASN A 38 34.00 -36.68 15.69
CA ASN A 38 35.15 -36.83 14.80
C ASN A 38 36.42 -37.23 15.56
N SER A 39 36.67 -36.61 16.72
CA SER A 39 37.77 -36.94 17.61
C SER A 39 37.49 -36.46 19.03
N GLU A 40 37.30 -37.40 19.96
CA GLU A 40 37.13 -37.11 21.39
C GLU A 40 38.34 -36.33 21.96
N VAL A 41 39.54 -36.57 21.41
CA VAL A 41 40.78 -35.95 21.88
C VAL A 41 40.85 -34.45 21.55
N THR A 42 40.32 -34.04 20.40
CA THR A 42 40.35 -32.62 19.97
C THR A 42 39.04 -31.88 20.24
N ALA A 43 37.99 -32.59 20.67
CA ALA A 43 36.64 -32.08 20.86
C ALA A 43 36.56 -30.78 21.69
N ASP A 44 37.21 -30.77 22.85
CA ASP A 44 37.26 -29.60 23.74
C ASP A 44 37.94 -28.39 23.07
N ALA A 45 39.05 -28.63 22.37
CA ALA A 45 39.83 -27.56 21.75
C ALA A 45 39.09 -26.96 20.55
N GLU A 46 38.49 -27.81 19.72
CA GLU A 46 37.68 -27.39 18.57
C GLU A 46 36.39 -26.69 19.02
N ALA A 47 35.75 -27.16 20.08
CA ALA A 47 34.57 -26.51 20.66
C ALA A 47 34.89 -25.13 21.24
N LYS A 48 36.01 -25.00 21.98
CA LYS A 48 36.47 -23.69 22.47
C LYS A 48 36.75 -22.75 21.30
N LYS A 49 37.41 -23.22 20.24
CA LYS A 49 37.70 -22.42 19.04
C LYS A 49 36.43 -21.99 18.31
N ALA A 50 35.50 -22.91 18.06
CA ALA A 50 34.24 -22.62 17.39
C ALA A 50 33.35 -21.66 18.21
N LEU A 51 33.27 -21.86 19.52
CA LEU A 51 32.52 -20.98 20.42
C LEU A 51 33.17 -19.59 20.47
N ALA A 52 34.50 -19.51 20.53
CA ALA A 52 35.20 -18.23 20.48
C ALA A 52 34.93 -17.50 19.15
N GLU A 53 34.94 -18.18 18.00
CA GLU A 53 34.61 -17.58 16.71
C GLU A 53 33.13 -17.16 16.62
N LEU A 54 32.20 -17.96 17.15
CA LEU A 54 30.78 -17.61 17.26
C LEU A 54 30.61 -16.33 18.10
N LEU A 55 31.21 -16.27 19.29
CA LEU A 55 31.10 -15.12 20.18
C LEU A 55 31.77 -13.87 19.60
N LYS A 56 32.89 -14.01 18.88
CA LYS A 56 33.49 -12.90 18.13
C LYS A 56 32.53 -12.38 17.06
N ALA A 57 31.90 -13.27 16.29
CA ALA A 57 30.94 -12.91 15.26
C ALA A 57 29.68 -12.26 15.84
N GLU A 58 29.11 -12.82 16.92
CA GLU A 58 27.98 -12.24 17.67
C GLU A 58 28.35 -10.87 18.22
N SER A 59 29.49 -10.73 18.89
CA SER A 59 29.97 -9.46 19.44
C SER A 59 30.19 -8.42 18.34
N ALA A 60 30.82 -8.79 17.22
CA ALA A 60 31.00 -7.91 16.08
C ALA A 60 29.66 -7.46 15.47
N HIS A 61 28.70 -8.39 15.35
CA HIS A 61 27.35 -8.09 14.87
C HIS A 61 26.60 -7.15 15.83
N GLN A 62 26.65 -7.40 17.15
CA GLN A 62 26.04 -6.52 18.15
C GLN A 62 26.70 -5.13 18.17
N LYS A 63 28.03 -5.05 18.11
CA LYS A 63 28.76 -3.77 17.97
C LYS A 63 28.33 -3.01 16.73
N ARG A 64 28.17 -3.71 15.60
CA ARG A 64 27.67 -3.11 14.35
C ARG A 64 26.25 -2.59 14.50
N LYS A 65 25.33 -3.37 15.10
CA LYS A 65 23.95 -2.93 15.37
C LYS A 65 23.92 -1.73 16.31
N ALA A 66 24.72 -1.73 17.36
CA ALA A 66 24.85 -0.59 18.27
C ALA A 66 25.34 0.67 17.53
N LYS A 67 26.37 0.55 16.69
CA LYS A 67 26.87 1.66 15.86
C LYS A 67 25.79 2.19 14.91
N LEU A 68 25.07 1.30 14.22
CA LEU A 68 23.97 1.67 13.33
C LEU A 68 22.83 2.36 14.10
N SER A 69 22.48 1.85 15.29
CA SER A 69 21.47 2.44 16.17
C SER A 69 21.87 3.83 16.64
N LEU A 70 23.12 4.02 17.07
CA LEU A 70 23.64 5.33 17.47
C LEU A 70 23.65 6.30 16.28
N SER A 71 24.04 5.83 15.09
CA SER A 71 24.04 6.65 13.87
C SER A 71 22.61 7.05 13.47
N SER A 72 21.64 6.14 13.53
CA SER A 72 20.25 6.43 13.19
C SER A 72 19.64 7.42 14.17
N ILE A 73 19.83 7.23 15.49
CA ILE A 73 19.33 8.16 16.50
C ILE A 73 19.98 9.54 16.37
N LYS A 74 21.29 9.64 16.11
CA LYS A 74 21.94 10.95 15.88
C LYS A 74 21.35 11.67 14.68
N ARG A 75 21.14 10.96 13.55
CA ARG A 75 20.51 11.53 12.35
C ARG A 75 19.08 11.97 12.65
N ILE A 76 18.26 11.08 13.20
CA ILE A 76 16.84 11.35 13.52
C ILE A 76 16.73 12.52 14.49
N ALA A 77 17.58 12.58 15.52
CA ALA A 77 17.61 13.70 16.44
C ALA A 77 17.94 15.02 15.72
N ALA A 78 18.89 15.02 14.78
CA ALA A 78 19.18 16.21 13.97
C ALA A 78 17.99 16.60 13.08
N ASP A 79 17.35 15.63 12.44
CA ASP A 79 16.19 15.83 11.57
C ASP A 79 15.00 16.42 12.35
N ILE A 80 14.57 15.79 13.44
CA ILE A 80 13.40 16.28 14.22
C ILE A 80 13.67 17.61 14.91
N ASN A 81 14.92 17.84 15.35
CA ASN A 81 15.27 19.09 16.01
C ASN A 81 15.37 20.24 15.01
N SER A 82 15.91 20.00 13.81
CA SER A 82 16.04 21.03 12.77
C SER A 82 14.73 21.32 12.03
N TYR A 83 13.77 20.39 12.08
CA TYR A 83 12.48 20.54 11.42
C TYR A 83 11.74 21.80 11.89
N LYS A 84 11.17 22.50 10.90
CA LYS A 84 10.28 23.62 11.08
C LYS A 84 8.99 23.37 10.32
N ASN A 85 7.86 23.64 10.96
CA ASN A 85 6.57 23.58 10.31
C ASN A 85 6.40 24.75 9.32
N PRO A 86 5.32 24.79 8.51
CA PRO A 86 5.11 25.87 7.56
C PRO A 86 5.02 27.29 8.16
N ARG A 87 4.83 27.42 9.48
CA ARG A 87 4.87 28.71 10.19
C ARG A 87 6.29 29.15 10.60
N GLY A 88 7.30 28.34 10.30
CA GLY A 88 8.68 28.55 10.74
C GLY A 88 8.95 28.12 12.19
N GLU A 89 7.98 27.54 12.89
CA GLU A 89 8.13 27.07 14.27
C GLU A 89 8.77 25.67 14.31
N HIS A 90 9.58 25.40 15.33
CA HIS A 90 10.02 24.03 15.60
C HIS A 90 8.85 23.15 16.04
N ASP A 91 8.74 21.96 15.43
CA ASP A 91 7.64 21.03 15.70
C ASP A 91 8.10 19.57 15.63
N VAL A 92 8.64 19.07 16.75
CA VAL A 92 9.07 17.67 16.85
C VAL A 92 7.93 16.66 16.66
N GLY A 93 6.69 17.02 16.97
CA GLY A 93 5.52 16.15 16.80
C GLY A 93 5.18 15.95 15.32
N ALA A 94 5.17 17.03 14.55
CA ALA A 94 5.02 16.96 13.09
C ALA A 94 6.21 16.25 12.44
N ALA A 95 7.44 16.53 12.88
CA ALA A 95 8.64 15.88 12.34
C ALA A 95 8.63 14.35 12.56
N ALA A 96 8.19 13.89 13.73
CA ALA A 96 8.07 12.47 14.04
C ALA A 96 7.05 11.77 13.13
N LEU A 97 5.92 12.42 12.80
CA LEU A 97 4.96 11.89 11.83
C LEU A 97 5.51 11.90 10.40
N ASP A 98 6.26 12.93 10.04
CA ASP A 98 6.84 13.05 8.71
C ASP A 98 7.97 12.03 8.49
N LEU A 99 8.71 11.61 9.53
CA LEU A 99 9.65 10.47 9.44
C LEU A 99 8.94 9.16 9.04
N LEU A 100 7.64 9.01 9.32
CA LEU A 100 6.87 7.85 8.92
C LEU A 100 6.37 7.98 7.47
N GLU A 101 5.73 9.10 7.14
CA GLU A 101 5.18 9.39 5.81
C GLU A 101 4.99 10.90 5.60
N HIS A 102 5.60 11.46 4.56
CA HIS A 102 5.40 12.85 4.13
C HIS A 102 5.35 12.97 2.60
N PHE A 103 4.78 14.08 2.12
CA PHE A 103 4.63 14.40 0.70
C PHE A 103 5.30 15.75 0.38
N GLY A 104 6.59 15.86 0.72
CA GLY A 104 7.38 17.07 0.52
C GLY A 104 7.24 18.12 1.63
N THR A 105 6.71 17.74 2.81
CA THR A 105 6.64 18.63 3.99
C THR A 105 7.92 18.61 4.84
N ALA A 106 8.82 17.63 4.61
CA ALA A 106 10.09 17.50 5.29
C ALA A 106 11.23 17.21 4.30
N PRO A 107 12.45 17.75 4.52
CA PRO A 107 13.61 17.58 3.63
C PRO A 107 14.39 16.28 3.85
N PHE A 108 14.00 15.47 4.84
CA PHE A 108 14.59 14.17 5.15
C PHE A 108 13.71 13.04 4.62
N ASP A 109 14.20 11.80 4.63
CA ASP A 109 13.46 10.66 4.11
C ASP A 109 12.38 10.15 5.07
N SER A 110 11.27 9.64 4.53
CA SER A 110 10.27 8.87 5.28
C SER A 110 10.43 7.36 5.10
N VAL A 111 9.95 6.59 6.08
CA VAL A 111 9.84 5.12 5.98
C VAL A 111 9.00 4.73 4.75
N GLU A 112 7.82 5.32 4.58
CA GLU A 112 6.94 4.96 3.46
C GLU A 112 7.49 5.40 2.10
N GLY A 113 8.10 6.59 2.02
CA GLY A 113 8.78 7.06 0.81
C GLY A 113 9.94 6.14 0.41
N ARG A 114 10.75 5.70 1.37
CA ARG A 114 11.84 4.74 1.17
C ARG A 114 11.31 3.37 0.71
N ARG A 115 10.21 2.90 1.31
CA ARG A 115 9.56 1.63 0.92
C ARG A 115 9.13 1.65 -0.53
N LYS A 116 8.44 2.71 -0.97
CA LYS A 116 7.98 2.88 -2.36
C LYS A 116 9.15 3.00 -3.34
N ALA A 117 10.24 3.67 -2.96
CA ALA A 117 11.45 3.74 -3.78
C ALA A 117 12.10 2.35 -3.97
N ILE A 118 12.31 1.57 -2.90
CA ILE A 118 12.88 0.21 -2.98
C ILE A 118 12.04 -0.69 -3.88
N ILE A 119 10.71 -0.60 -3.77
CA ILE A 119 9.77 -1.35 -4.62
C ILE A 119 9.87 -0.94 -6.07
N GLY A 120 9.91 0.38 -6.34
CA GLY A 120 10.09 0.91 -7.68
C GLY A 120 11.37 0.37 -8.32
N MET A 121 12.49 0.41 -7.60
CA MET A 121 13.77 -0.15 -8.04
C MET A 121 13.71 -1.67 -8.26
N ALA A 122 13.02 -2.41 -7.39
CA ALA A 122 12.82 -3.85 -7.57
C ALA A 122 11.98 -4.16 -8.82
N HIS A 123 10.90 -3.41 -9.05
CA HIS A 123 10.07 -3.55 -10.24
C HIS A 123 10.85 -3.20 -11.51
N ALA A 124 11.73 -2.20 -11.46
CA ALA A 124 12.57 -1.85 -12.59
C ALA A 124 13.57 -2.94 -12.96
N ARG A 125 14.17 -3.60 -11.95
CA ARG A 125 15.03 -4.78 -12.17
C ARG A 125 14.26 -5.95 -12.79
N MET A 126 12.95 -6.02 -12.54
CA MET A 126 12.06 -7.09 -12.98
C MET A 126 11.12 -6.67 -14.11
N ASP A 127 11.41 -5.60 -14.86
CA ASP A 127 10.46 -5.05 -15.85
C ASP A 127 10.05 -6.11 -16.90
N GLU A 128 11.01 -6.91 -17.38
CA GLU A 128 10.78 -7.97 -18.35
C GLU A 128 9.87 -9.06 -17.76
N VAL A 129 10.17 -9.50 -16.54
CA VAL A 129 9.38 -10.51 -15.80
C VAL A 129 7.94 -9.99 -15.60
N LEU A 130 7.78 -8.75 -15.16
CA LEU A 130 6.47 -8.12 -14.93
C LEU A 130 5.66 -7.96 -16.23
N SER A 131 6.33 -7.62 -17.34
CA SER A 131 5.71 -7.46 -18.65
C SER A 131 5.31 -8.81 -19.26
N HIS A 132 6.20 -9.80 -19.18
CA HIS A 132 6.02 -11.14 -19.74
C HIS A 132 4.92 -11.92 -19.01
N PHE A 133 4.91 -11.85 -17.68
CA PHE A 133 3.93 -12.49 -16.83
C PHE A 133 2.83 -11.52 -16.39
N LYS A 134 2.42 -10.57 -17.25
CA LYS A 134 1.33 -9.64 -16.91
C LYS A 134 0.01 -10.39 -16.69
N ARG A 135 -0.83 -9.87 -15.79
CA ARG A 135 -2.16 -10.45 -15.53
C ARG A 135 -3.11 -10.20 -16.71
N SER A 136 -4.12 -11.08 -16.87
CA SER A 136 -5.16 -10.89 -17.89
C SER A 136 -6.16 -9.81 -17.48
N ALA A 137 -6.59 -9.00 -18.45
CA ALA A 137 -7.64 -8.01 -18.23
C ALA A 137 -9.00 -8.67 -17.90
N LEU A 138 -9.26 -9.90 -18.37
CA LEU A 138 -10.51 -10.62 -18.13
C LEU A 138 -10.41 -11.59 -16.94
N LEU A 139 -9.36 -12.42 -16.93
CA LEU A 139 -9.21 -13.51 -15.96
C LEU A 139 -8.31 -13.14 -14.77
N GLY A 140 -7.84 -11.89 -14.68
CA GLY A 140 -6.95 -11.44 -13.61
C GLY A 140 -5.69 -12.29 -13.51
N ASP A 141 -5.30 -12.62 -12.28
CA ASP A 141 -4.11 -13.44 -12.00
C ASP A 141 -4.29 -14.91 -12.41
N VAL A 142 -5.53 -15.41 -12.49
CA VAL A 142 -5.80 -16.82 -12.87
C VAL A 142 -5.38 -17.08 -14.31
N GLY A 143 -5.68 -16.15 -15.22
CA GLY A 143 -5.30 -16.19 -16.63
C GLY A 143 -4.06 -15.36 -16.96
N ARG A 144 -3.07 -15.29 -16.06
CA ARG A 144 -1.80 -14.59 -16.29
C ARG A 144 -1.15 -15.05 -17.61
N HIS A 145 -0.60 -14.10 -18.36
CA HIS A 145 0.10 -14.41 -19.61
C HIS A 145 1.31 -15.28 -19.32
N ASN A 146 1.57 -16.25 -20.22
CA ASN A 146 2.72 -17.17 -20.14
C ASN A 146 2.83 -17.92 -18.80
N LYS A 147 1.71 -18.10 -18.08
CA LYS A 147 1.70 -18.73 -16.74
C LYS A 147 2.37 -20.10 -16.71
N ALA A 148 2.24 -20.90 -17.77
CA ALA A 148 2.88 -22.21 -17.85
C ALA A 148 4.42 -22.14 -17.75
N GLN A 149 5.04 -21.05 -18.24
CA GLN A 149 6.48 -20.84 -18.14
C GLN A 149 6.93 -20.41 -16.74
N LEU A 150 6.02 -20.02 -15.82
CA LEU A 150 6.43 -19.71 -14.44
C LEU A 150 6.97 -20.95 -13.73
N ASP A 151 6.44 -22.13 -14.02
CA ASP A 151 6.95 -23.38 -13.43
C ASP A 151 8.38 -23.66 -13.92
N GLU A 152 8.69 -23.35 -15.18
CA GLU A 152 10.06 -23.40 -15.71
C GLU A 152 10.99 -22.39 -15.02
N VAL A 153 10.51 -21.16 -14.77
CA VAL A 153 11.28 -20.15 -14.01
C VAL A 153 11.56 -20.63 -12.60
N VAL A 154 10.59 -21.29 -11.95
CA VAL A 154 10.79 -21.89 -10.63
C VAL A 154 11.86 -22.99 -10.71
N ARG A 155 11.78 -23.90 -11.69
CA ARG A 155 12.81 -24.94 -11.92
C ARG A 155 14.21 -24.34 -12.06
N GLU A 156 14.36 -23.34 -12.92
CA GLU A 156 15.64 -22.64 -13.12
C GLU A 156 16.13 -21.95 -11.84
N ALA A 157 15.24 -21.36 -11.03
CA ALA A 157 15.60 -20.75 -9.75
C ALA A 157 16.06 -21.78 -8.69
N PHE A 158 15.60 -23.04 -8.79
CA PHE A 158 16.10 -24.17 -8.02
C PHE A 158 17.38 -24.80 -8.62
N GLY A 159 17.83 -24.31 -9.77
CA GLY A 159 19.02 -24.79 -10.48
C GLY A 159 18.78 -26.01 -11.37
N GLU A 160 17.51 -26.31 -11.68
CA GLU A 160 17.12 -27.32 -12.67
C GLU A 160 17.09 -26.67 -14.07
N ASN A 161 17.70 -27.33 -15.06
CA ASN A 161 17.67 -26.83 -16.43
C ASN A 161 16.31 -27.13 -17.07
N SER A 162 15.53 -26.09 -17.33
CA SER A 162 14.23 -26.16 -18.04
C SER A 162 14.39 -26.32 -19.55
N GLY A 163 15.57 -26.02 -20.10
CA GLY A 163 15.83 -25.96 -21.53
C GLY A 163 15.32 -24.67 -22.21
N ASN A 164 14.71 -23.75 -21.47
CA ASN A 164 14.19 -22.48 -21.99
C ASN A 164 15.10 -21.30 -21.57
N PRO A 165 15.83 -20.68 -22.52
CA PRO A 165 16.73 -19.56 -22.23
C PRO A 165 16.03 -18.35 -21.56
N ALA A 166 14.77 -18.08 -21.92
CA ALA A 166 14.01 -16.98 -21.33
C ALA A 166 13.67 -17.28 -19.87
N SER A 167 13.23 -18.50 -19.57
CA SER A 167 12.93 -18.93 -18.19
C SER A 167 14.18 -18.87 -17.30
N LYS A 168 15.34 -19.26 -17.83
CA LYS A 168 16.64 -19.12 -17.16
C LYS A 168 17.01 -17.67 -16.88
N GLN A 169 16.83 -16.78 -17.85
CA GLN A 169 17.07 -15.34 -17.67
C GLN A 169 16.15 -14.75 -16.59
N PHE A 170 14.86 -15.10 -16.59
CA PHE A 170 13.92 -14.61 -15.57
C PHE A 170 14.25 -15.14 -14.16
N ALA A 171 14.73 -16.37 -14.05
CA ALA A 171 15.24 -16.91 -12.79
C ALA A 171 16.49 -16.16 -12.30
N GLN A 172 17.41 -15.80 -13.20
CA GLN A 172 18.58 -14.97 -12.85
C GLN A 172 18.17 -13.58 -12.37
N VAL A 173 17.25 -12.92 -13.08
CA VAL A 173 16.71 -11.60 -12.68
C VAL A 173 16.07 -11.65 -11.29
N TRP A 174 15.36 -12.74 -10.99
CA TRP A 174 14.82 -12.99 -9.67
C TRP A 174 15.92 -13.18 -8.61
N GLU A 175 16.93 -14.00 -8.90
CA GLU A 175 18.07 -14.25 -8.01
C GLU A 175 18.77 -12.95 -7.64
N ASP A 176 19.10 -12.14 -8.66
CA ASP A 176 19.77 -10.86 -8.49
C ASP A 176 18.93 -9.88 -7.65
N THR A 177 17.62 -9.84 -7.90
CA THR A 177 16.70 -8.94 -7.20
C THR A 177 16.56 -9.33 -5.72
N HIS A 178 16.34 -10.60 -5.41
CA HIS A 178 16.20 -11.03 -4.01
C HIS A 178 17.53 -10.97 -3.26
N GLU A 179 18.67 -11.19 -3.94
CA GLU A 179 20.01 -11.06 -3.36
C GLU A 179 20.32 -9.59 -3.04
N TRP A 180 19.96 -8.66 -3.93
CA TRP A 180 20.04 -7.23 -3.67
C TRP A 180 19.24 -6.84 -2.41
N LEU A 181 17.98 -7.31 -2.29
CA LEU A 181 17.16 -7.07 -1.09
C LEU A 181 17.78 -7.68 0.18
N ARG A 182 18.30 -8.92 0.10
CA ARG A 182 18.96 -9.60 1.23
C ARG A 182 20.18 -8.82 1.71
N ARG A 183 21.05 -8.39 0.80
CA ARG A 183 22.24 -7.61 1.12
C ARG A 183 21.88 -6.30 1.80
N ARG A 184 20.83 -5.61 1.34
CA ARG A 184 20.35 -4.37 1.97
C ARG A 184 19.75 -4.59 3.35
N PHE A 185 18.95 -5.63 3.54
CA PHE A 185 18.47 -6.00 4.87
C PHE A 185 19.63 -6.24 5.84
N ASN A 186 20.67 -6.94 5.39
CA ASN A 186 21.88 -7.15 6.17
C ASN A 186 22.68 -5.87 6.39
N ALA A 187 22.73 -4.97 5.40
CA ALA A 187 23.36 -3.65 5.49
C ALA A 187 22.72 -2.82 6.61
N ALA A 188 21.39 -2.87 6.72
CA ALA A 188 20.57 -2.13 7.69
C ALA A 188 20.59 -2.74 9.11
N GLY A 189 21.31 -3.85 9.33
CA GLY A 189 21.53 -4.45 10.65
C GLY A 189 20.98 -5.86 10.82
N GLY A 190 20.38 -6.45 9.79
CA GLY A 190 19.95 -7.85 9.78
C GLY A 190 21.09 -8.84 9.50
N ALA A 191 20.76 -10.14 9.53
CA ALA A 191 21.72 -11.22 9.30
C ALA A 191 21.07 -12.44 8.58
N ILE A 192 20.52 -12.23 7.38
CA ILE A 192 20.02 -13.31 6.53
C ILE A 192 21.19 -13.95 5.78
N GLY A 193 21.43 -15.25 6.01
CA GLY A 193 22.43 -16.04 5.28
C GLY A 193 22.16 -16.14 3.77
N LYS A 194 23.21 -16.29 2.97
CA LYS A 194 23.09 -16.62 1.54
C LYS A 194 22.82 -18.13 1.44
N LEU A 195 21.85 -18.51 0.63
CA LEU A 195 21.59 -19.89 0.26
C LEU A 195 21.72 -19.98 -1.26
N GLU A 196 22.63 -20.81 -1.74
CA GLU A 196 22.73 -21.10 -3.18
C GLU A 196 21.49 -21.87 -3.62
N ARG A 197 20.93 -21.54 -4.78
CA ARG A 197 19.73 -22.20 -5.32
C ARG A 197 18.61 -22.27 -4.28
N TRP A 198 18.34 -21.13 -3.64
CA TRP A 198 17.26 -21.02 -2.67
C TRP A 198 15.88 -21.19 -3.34
N GLY A 199 15.77 -20.92 -4.64
CA GLY A 199 14.50 -20.94 -5.36
C GLY A 199 13.66 -19.73 -4.97
N LEU A 200 12.57 -19.98 -4.23
CA LEU A 200 11.56 -18.97 -3.89
C LEU A 200 11.22 -18.91 -2.39
N PRO A 201 10.71 -17.76 -1.91
CA PRO A 201 10.17 -17.61 -0.56
C PRO A 201 9.05 -18.60 -0.29
N GLN A 202 9.03 -19.15 0.91
CA GLN A 202 8.02 -20.10 1.33
C GLN A 202 6.90 -19.36 2.05
N HIS A 203 5.65 -19.64 1.67
CA HIS A 203 4.47 -19.21 2.41
C HIS A 203 3.85 -20.41 3.13
N HIS A 204 3.23 -20.15 4.28
CA HIS A 204 2.51 -21.13 5.08
C HIS A 204 1.14 -20.54 5.46
N ASP A 205 0.06 -21.15 4.97
CA ASP A 205 -1.31 -20.80 5.37
C ASP A 205 -1.66 -21.53 6.66
N ALA A 206 -1.68 -20.78 7.77
CA ALA A 206 -2.03 -21.32 9.08
C ALA A 206 -3.39 -22.04 9.11
N ARG A 207 -4.35 -21.66 8.25
CA ARG A 207 -5.66 -22.33 8.16
C ARG A 207 -5.53 -23.70 7.50
N ALA A 208 -4.72 -23.82 6.45
CA ALA A 208 -4.45 -25.10 5.80
C ALA A 208 -3.73 -26.05 6.77
N LEU A 209 -2.70 -25.55 7.48
CA LEU A 209 -1.97 -26.33 8.48
C LEU A 209 -2.88 -26.81 9.62
N ARG A 210 -3.74 -25.94 10.17
CA ARG A 210 -4.72 -26.31 11.20
C ARG A 210 -5.75 -27.32 10.69
N LYS A 211 -6.19 -27.19 9.44
CA LYS A 211 -7.19 -28.08 8.82
C LYS A 211 -6.65 -29.50 8.64
N MET A 212 -5.41 -29.65 8.19
CA MET A 212 -4.79 -30.96 7.96
C MET A 212 -4.27 -31.60 9.25
N GLY A 213 -3.87 -30.80 10.23
CA GLY A 213 -3.28 -31.28 11.48
C GLY A 213 -1.77 -31.48 11.38
N LEU A 214 -1.12 -31.59 12.55
CA LEU A 214 0.34 -31.70 12.67
C LEU A 214 0.88 -32.96 11.98
N ASP A 215 0.31 -34.12 12.30
CA ASP A 215 0.82 -35.42 11.82
C ASP A 215 0.78 -35.54 10.31
N GLN A 216 -0.35 -35.15 9.69
CA GLN A 216 -0.50 -35.17 8.24
C GLN A 216 0.44 -34.17 7.57
N TRP A 217 0.57 -32.97 8.13
CA TRP A 217 1.50 -31.98 7.59
C TRP A 217 2.95 -32.46 7.66
N LYS A 218 3.36 -33.11 8.76
CA LYS A 218 4.69 -33.71 8.88
C LYS A 218 4.90 -34.81 7.84
N ALA A 219 3.92 -35.71 7.68
CA ALA A 219 3.96 -36.77 6.67
C ALA A 219 4.10 -36.20 5.24
N ASP A 220 3.40 -35.09 4.95
CA ASP A 220 3.42 -34.46 3.63
C ASP A 220 4.71 -33.68 3.37
N ILE A 221 5.25 -32.95 4.36
CA ILE A 221 6.41 -32.07 4.15
C ILE A 221 7.74 -32.83 4.14
N ARG A 222 7.91 -33.86 4.98
CA ARG A 222 9.15 -34.65 5.09
C ARG A 222 9.71 -35.10 3.74
N PRO A 223 8.93 -35.74 2.84
CA PRO A 223 9.44 -36.19 1.55
C PRO A 223 9.69 -35.06 0.55
N LEU A 224 9.39 -33.80 0.88
CA LEU A 224 9.61 -32.64 0.00
C LEU A 224 10.90 -31.88 0.35
N LEU A 225 11.48 -32.15 1.52
CA LEU A 225 12.65 -31.46 2.04
C LEU A 225 13.96 -32.15 1.62
N ASP A 226 15.00 -31.35 1.45
CA ASP A 226 16.38 -31.80 1.35
C ASP A 226 17.08 -31.61 2.70
N VAL A 227 16.92 -32.63 3.55
CA VAL A 227 17.47 -32.65 4.91
C VAL A 227 19.00 -32.57 4.90
N SER A 228 19.68 -33.01 3.83
CA SER A 228 21.14 -32.96 3.73
C SER A 228 21.70 -31.54 3.72
N ARG A 229 20.89 -30.59 3.22
CA ARG A 229 21.22 -29.16 3.17
C ARG A 229 20.75 -28.41 4.41
N MET A 230 19.85 -29.02 5.18
CA MET A 230 19.33 -28.45 6.42
C MET A 230 20.35 -28.66 7.53
N LYS A 231 20.60 -27.60 8.28
CA LYS A 231 21.52 -27.62 9.42
C LYS A 231 20.80 -27.11 10.64
N ASN A 232 21.07 -27.73 11.78
CA ASN A 232 20.57 -27.23 13.05
C ASN A 232 21.05 -25.76 13.21
N PRO A 233 20.13 -24.81 13.49
CA PRO A 233 20.47 -23.39 13.58
C PRO A 233 21.51 -23.05 14.65
N LEU A 234 21.68 -23.93 15.63
CA LEU A 234 22.52 -23.76 16.80
C LEU A 234 23.83 -24.56 16.69
N THR A 235 23.79 -25.82 16.25
CA THR A 235 25.00 -26.66 16.13
C THR A 235 25.69 -26.54 14.78
N SER A 236 24.99 -26.05 13.74
CA SER A 236 25.40 -26.13 12.34
C SER A 236 25.77 -27.55 11.88
N GLN A 237 25.23 -28.60 12.53
CA GLN A 237 25.36 -30.00 12.11
C GLN A 237 24.22 -30.41 11.18
N PRO A 238 24.40 -31.48 10.39
CA PRO A 238 23.29 -32.19 9.76
C PRO A 238 22.24 -32.58 10.79
N ILE A 239 20.98 -32.58 10.38
CA ILE A 239 19.83 -32.84 11.25
C ILE A 239 19.44 -34.30 11.10
N ASP A 240 19.27 -35.01 12.22
CA ASP A 240 18.77 -36.38 12.20
C ASP A 240 17.23 -36.46 12.14
N ALA A 241 16.68 -37.66 12.00
CA ALA A 241 15.25 -37.86 11.79
C ALA A 241 14.37 -37.50 13.00
N ALA A 242 14.90 -37.66 14.22
CA ALA A 242 14.19 -37.34 15.46
C ALA A 242 14.25 -35.83 15.72
N GLU A 243 15.42 -35.23 15.53
CA GLU A 243 15.62 -33.79 15.63
C GLU A 243 14.78 -33.03 14.59
N LEU A 244 14.68 -33.55 13.36
CA LEU A 244 13.79 -32.98 12.35
C LEU A 244 12.32 -33.03 12.79
N ASP A 245 11.89 -34.06 13.52
CA ASP A 245 10.52 -34.14 14.03
C ASP A 245 10.21 -33.01 15.01
N ASP A 246 11.07 -32.82 16.01
CA ASP A 246 10.93 -31.77 17.02
C ASP A 246 10.94 -30.37 16.40
N ILE A 247 11.81 -30.14 15.40
CA ILE A 247 11.87 -28.86 14.72
C ILE A 247 10.60 -28.61 13.90
N LEU A 248 10.10 -29.63 13.20
CA LEU A 248 8.85 -29.54 12.45
C LEU A 248 7.66 -29.27 13.38
N ASP A 249 7.61 -29.90 14.55
CA ASP A 249 6.61 -29.62 15.60
C ASP A 249 6.65 -28.16 16.05
N GLY A 250 7.86 -27.66 16.33
CA GLY A 250 8.07 -26.26 16.69
C GLY A 250 7.64 -25.28 15.59
N ILE A 251 7.96 -25.58 14.33
CA ILE A 251 7.58 -24.77 13.16
C ILE A 251 6.06 -24.77 12.98
N TRP A 252 5.43 -25.94 12.97
CA TRP A 252 3.99 -26.07 12.83
C TRP A 252 3.27 -25.35 13.96
N THR A 253 3.68 -25.59 15.21
CA THR A 253 3.07 -24.97 16.39
C THR A 253 3.19 -23.45 16.33
N ASN A 254 4.35 -22.92 15.93
CA ASN A 254 4.54 -21.48 15.78
C ASN A 254 3.64 -20.91 14.66
N ILE A 255 3.50 -21.56 13.52
CA ILE A 255 2.65 -21.07 12.42
C ILE A 255 1.16 -21.21 12.76
N ALA A 256 0.75 -22.39 13.22
CA ALA A 256 -0.62 -22.71 13.60
C ALA A 256 -1.11 -21.84 14.76
N THR A 257 -0.22 -21.38 15.65
CA THR A 257 -0.58 -20.43 16.73
C THR A 257 -0.33 -18.96 16.36
N GLU A 258 0.10 -18.66 15.13
CA GLU A 258 0.47 -17.31 14.69
C GLU A 258 1.52 -16.65 15.64
N GLY A 259 2.41 -17.50 16.14
CA GLY A 259 3.50 -17.16 17.04
C GLY A 259 3.10 -16.94 18.50
N TRP A 260 1.88 -17.33 18.91
CA TRP A 260 1.46 -17.27 20.32
C TRP A 260 2.08 -18.35 21.20
N SER A 261 2.48 -19.49 20.64
CA SER A 261 3.16 -20.56 21.38
C SER A 261 4.48 -20.13 22.03
N LYS A 262 5.20 -19.19 21.43
CA LYS A 262 6.44 -18.63 21.98
C LYS A 262 6.23 -17.38 22.84
N ARG A 263 4.97 -17.05 23.20
CA ARG A 263 4.65 -15.84 23.96
C ARG A 263 4.28 -16.19 25.39
N GLU A 264 4.97 -15.56 26.32
CA GLU A 264 4.58 -15.57 27.73
C GLU A 264 3.58 -14.43 28.00
N PRO A 265 2.45 -14.70 28.68
CA PRO A 265 1.54 -13.66 29.14
C PRO A 265 2.21 -12.81 30.24
N LEU A 266 2.57 -11.56 29.93
CA LEU A 266 3.17 -10.61 30.88
C LEU A 266 2.22 -9.46 31.20
N ARG A 267 2.35 -8.87 32.39
CA ARG A 267 1.54 -7.72 32.86
C ARG A 267 1.94 -6.36 32.22
N GLN A 268 3.03 -6.29 31.45
CA GLN A 268 3.50 -5.08 30.76
C GLN A 268 3.19 -5.10 29.26
N ALA A 269 3.00 -3.93 28.65
CA ALA A 269 2.78 -3.78 27.22
C ALA A 269 3.98 -4.27 26.41
N PHE A 270 3.71 -5.15 25.43
CA PHE A 270 4.73 -5.90 24.70
C PHE A 270 5.63 -5.02 23.80
N GLY A 271 6.94 -5.20 23.90
CA GLY A 271 7.89 -4.83 22.85
C GLY A 271 8.20 -6.02 21.96
N LYS A 272 7.95 -5.94 20.64
CA LYS A 272 8.50 -6.95 19.71
C LYS A 272 10.03 -6.80 19.68
N GLY A 273 10.78 -7.88 19.91
CA GLY A 273 12.24 -7.88 19.80
C GLY A 273 12.74 -7.30 18.47
N ALA A 274 14.01 -6.87 18.40
CA ALA A 274 14.55 -6.12 17.27
C ALA A 274 14.28 -6.80 15.91
N LEU A 275 13.74 -6.05 14.94
CA LEU A 275 13.38 -6.56 13.60
C LEU A 275 14.56 -7.24 12.89
N ALA A 276 15.77 -6.74 13.12
CA ALA A 276 17.02 -7.33 12.66
C ALA A 276 17.20 -8.82 13.00
N ASN A 277 16.58 -9.31 14.08
CA ASN A 277 16.70 -10.69 14.54
C ASN A 277 15.61 -11.61 13.97
N GLN A 278 14.56 -11.06 13.34
CA GLN A 278 13.34 -11.81 13.03
C GLN A 278 13.40 -12.62 11.72
N ARG A 279 14.44 -12.45 10.89
CA ARG A 279 14.47 -13.02 9.51
C ARG A 279 15.47 -14.15 9.29
N ALA A 280 16.40 -14.38 10.22
CA ALA A 280 17.42 -15.42 10.07
C ALA A 280 16.84 -16.84 10.15
N GLU A 281 15.76 -17.04 10.92
CA GLU A 281 15.15 -18.35 11.20
C GLU A 281 14.24 -18.88 10.08
N HIS A 282 13.78 -18.03 9.15
CA HIS A 282 12.74 -18.36 8.17
C HIS A 282 13.22 -19.10 6.89
N ARG A 283 14.46 -19.58 6.87
CA ARG A 283 15.03 -20.31 5.71
C ARG A 283 15.57 -21.68 6.09
N PHE A 284 15.05 -22.24 7.18
CA PHE A 284 15.45 -23.54 7.69
C PHE A 284 14.93 -24.69 6.81
N LEU A 285 13.67 -24.64 6.40
CA LEU A 285 13.08 -25.62 5.48
C LEU A 285 13.72 -25.42 4.09
N ILE A 286 14.37 -26.44 3.56
CA ILE A 286 14.96 -26.41 2.21
C ILE A 286 14.26 -27.47 1.39
N PHE A 287 13.55 -27.06 0.33
CA PHE A 287 12.90 -27.99 -0.58
C PHE A 287 13.93 -28.63 -1.51
N ARG A 288 13.74 -29.92 -1.82
CA ARG A 288 14.66 -30.68 -2.67
C ARG A 288 14.71 -30.16 -4.10
N ASP A 289 13.55 -29.84 -4.65
CA ASP A 289 13.36 -29.49 -6.05
C ASP A 289 12.15 -28.54 -6.21
N ALA A 290 12.02 -27.98 -7.41
CA ALA A 290 10.93 -27.07 -7.75
C ALA A 290 9.55 -27.73 -7.63
N ASP A 291 9.42 -29.00 -8.02
CA ASP A 291 8.16 -29.74 -7.92
C ASP A 291 7.71 -29.93 -6.47
N SER A 292 8.64 -30.20 -5.57
CA SER A 292 8.41 -30.32 -4.13
C SER A 292 7.94 -29.00 -3.55
N TRP A 293 8.56 -27.89 -3.95
CA TRP A 293 8.12 -26.55 -3.54
C TRP A 293 6.73 -26.21 -4.10
N LEU A 294 6.49 -26.44 -5.39
CA LEU A 294 5.21 -26.16 -6.05
C LEU A 294 4.07 -26.95 -5.42
N ARG A 295 4.29 -28.24 -5.13
CA ARG A 295 3.35 -29.10 -4.41
C ARG A 295 3.05 -28.53 -3.03
N TYR A 296 4.09 -28.23 -2.25
CA TYR A 296 3.89 -27.67 -0.91
C TYR A 296 3.12 -26.34 -0.94
N GLN A 297 3.44 -25.45 -1.86
CA GLN A 297 2.76 -24.15 -1.94
C GLN A 297 1.29 -24.28 -2.40
N ARG A 298 0.96 -25.32 -3.18
CA ARG A 298 -0.43 -25.63 -3.55
C ARG A 298 -1.23 -26.09 -2.34
N ASP A 299 -0.67 -26.99 -1.55
CA ASP A 299 -1.38 -27.66 -0.45
C ASP A 299 -1.40 -26.78 0.82
N TYR A 300 -0.27 -26.12 1.12
CA TYR A 300 -0.01 -25.42 2.38
C TYR A 300 0.39 -23.95 2.22
N GLY A 301 0.62 -23.46 1.00
CA GLY A 301 1.07 -22.08 0.73
C GLY A 301 -0.03 -21.10 0.31
N GLY A 302 -1.30 -21.47 0.43
CA GLY A 302 -2.43 -20.62 0.00
C GLY A 302 -2.66 -20.62 -1.52
N GLY A 303 -2.06 -21.58 -2.25
CA GLY A 303 -2.42 -21.98 -3.61
C GLY A 303 -1.37 -21.68 -4.71
N GLY A 304 -0.08 -21.86 -4.43
CA GLY A 304 0.94 -22.20 -5.43
C GLY A 304 1.23 -21.20 -6.56
N ASP A 305 1.06 -19.88 -6.36
CA ASP A 305 1.44 -18.90 -7.40
C ASP A 305 2.84 -18.36 -7.14
N ALA A 306 3.79 -18.79 -7.99
CA ALA A 306 5.19 -18.37 -7.93
C ALA A 306 5.36 -16.86 -8.15
N PHE A 307 4.61 -16.25 -9.06
CA PHE A 307 4.68 -14.82 -9.30
C PHE A 307 4.22 -14.04 -8.07
N ALA A 308 3.12 -14.49 -7.45
CA ALA A 308 2.69 -13.94 -6.18
C ALA A 308 3.82 -14.07 -5.14
N ALA A 309 4.39 -15.27 -4.96
CA ALA A 309 5.48 -15.56 -4.01
C ALA A 309 6.62 -14.54 -4.12
N MET A 310 7.08 -14.30 -5.35
CA MET A 310 8.12 -13.32 -5.66
C MET A 310 7.73 -11.89 -5.24
N MET A 311 6.57 -11.41 -5.70
CA MET A 311 6.12 -10.04 -5.41
C MET A 311 5.83 -9.82 -3.91
N GLY A 312 5.25 -10.82 -3.25
CA GLY A 312 5.02 -10.79 -1.80
C GLY A 312 6.31 -10.62 -1.02
N HIS A 313 7.37 -11.34 -1.41
CA HIS A 313 8.67 -11.22 -0.78
C HIS A 313 9.31 -9.86 -1.01
N ILE A 314 9.23 -9.29 -2.22
CA ILE A 314 9.71 -7.92 -2.50
C ILE A 314 9.02 -6.91 -1.59
N ASN A 315 7.69 -6.96 -1.50
CA ASN A 315 6.91 -6.03 -0.70
C ASN A 315 7.24 -6.11 0.80
N MET A 316 7.39 -7.34 1.29
CA MET A 316 7.74 -7.61 2.67
C MET A 316 9.16 -7.15 3.00
N MET A 317 10.14 -7.48 2.15
CA MET A 317 11.53 -7.07 2.33
C MET A 317 11.68 -5.56 2.24
N ALA A 318 11.08 -4.90 1.25
CA ALA A 318 11.14 -3.45 1.10
C ALA A 318 10.60 -2.72 2.33
N LYS A 319 9.51 -3.22 2.93
CA LYS A 319 8.92 -2.69 4.16
C LYS A 319 9.83 -2.84 5.38
N ASP A 320 10.55 -3.95 5.50
CA ASP A 320 11.49 -4.17 6.60
C ASP A 320 12.79 -3.37 6.41
N ILE A 321 13.34 -3.36 5.20
CA ILE A 321 14.53 -2.58 4.84
C ILE A 321 14.26 -1.09 5.06
N ALA A 322 13.14 -0.55 4.56
CA ALA A 322 12.82 0.87 4.72
C ALA A 322 12.71 1.27 6.20
N ALA A 323 12.06 0.45 7.02
CA ALA A 323 11.99 0.67 8.46
C ALA A 323 13.38 0.67 9.10
N MET A 324 14.25 -0.27 8.75
CA MET A 324 15.58 -0.39 9.35
C MET A 324 16.56 0.69 8.85
N GLU A 325 16.47 1.09 7.58
CA GLU A 325 17.33 2.13 7.01
C GLU A 325 16.97 3.54 7.52
N VAL A 326 15.68 3.80 7.78
CA VAL A 326 15.20 5.11 8.28
C VAL A 326 15.23 5.18 9.81
N LEU A 327 14.82 4.12 10.52
CA LEU A 327 14.69 4.12 11.98
C LEU A 327 15.82 3.37 12.72
N GLY A 328 16.70 2.68 11.98
CA GLY A 328 17.78 1.88 12.55
C GLY A 328 17.40 0.42 12.83
N PRO A 329 18.34 -0.40 13.36
CA PRO A 329 18.15 -1.86 13.48
C PRO A 329 17.01 -2.29 14.42
N ASN A 330 16.57 -1.41 15.32
CA ASN A 330 15.39 -1.61 16.16
C ASN A 330 14.34 -0.49 15.92
N PRO A 331 13.54 -0.58 14.84
CA PRO A 331 12.56 0.45 14.50
C PRO A 331 11.57 0.75 15.62
N ASN A 332 11.05 -0.27 16.32
CA ASN A 332 10.09 -0.07 17.41
C ASN A 332 10.70 0.71 18.59
N GLY A 333 11.94 0.40 18.96
CA GLY A 333 12.65 1.16 20.00
C GLY A 333 12.82 2.64 19.62
N THR A 334 13.09 2.90 18.34
CA THR A 334 13.20 4.26 17.82
C THR A 334 11.85 5.00 17.79
N ILE A 335 10.73 4.30 17.51
CA ILE A 335 9.38 4.88 17.63
C ILE A 335 9.07 5.27 19.07
N GLU A 336 9.38 4.41 20.04
CA GLU A 336 9.21 4.75 21.46
C GLU A 336 10.10 5.92 21.89
N TRP A 337 11.35 5.96 21.42
CA TRP A 337 12.22 7.10 21.64
C TRP A 337 11.65 8.40 21.03
N LEU A 338 11.07 8.35 19.82
CA LEU A 338 10.41 9.50 19.19
C LEU A 338 9.24 10.00 20.04
N LYS A 339 8.37 9.10 20.51
CA LYS A 339 7.22 9.45 21.37
C LYS A 339 7.67 10.12 22.67
N GLN A 340 8.74 9.60 23.29
CA GLN A 340 9.34 10.20 24.48
C GLN A 340 9.97 11.57 24.17
N ALA A 341 10.61 11.74 23.01
CA ALA A 341 11.16 13.02 22.58
C ALA A 341 10.06 14.07 22.39
N VAL A 342 8.94 13.70 21.76
CA VAL A 342 7.76 14.57 21.61
C VAL A 342 7.20 14.96 22.98
N GLN A 343 6.98 13.98 23.86
CA GLN A 343 6.46 14.22 25.21
C GLN A 343 7.39 15.13 26.01
N LYS A 344 8.70 14.88 25.96
CA LYS A 344 9.71 15.69 26.64
C LYS A 344 9.66 17.15 26.19
N GLN A 345 9.64 17.40 24.88
CA GLN A 345 9.59 18.77 24.35
C GLN A 345 8.28 19.49 24.74
N ALA A 346 7.16 18.78 24.77
CA ALA A 346 5.91 19.35 25.26
C ALA A 346 5.97 19.71 26.75
N MET A 347 6.55 18.84 27.59
CA MET A 347 6.73 19.12 29.03
C MET A 347 7.68 20.29 29.27
N GLU A 348 8.78 20.38 28.52
CA GLU A 348 9.69 21.53 28.58
C GLU A 348 8.97 22.83 28.22
N LYS A 349 8.05 22.79 27.24
CA LYS A 349 7.24 23.95 26.86
C LYS A 349 6.30 24.41 27.96
N VAL A 350 5.60 23.48 28.60
CA VAL A 350 4.71 23.78 29.75
C VAL A 350 5.50 24.38 30.91
N ALA A 351 6.72 23.89 31.14
CA ALA A 351 7.61 24.38 32.17
C ALA A 351 8.29 25.73 31.83
N GLY A 352 7.96 26.36 30.69
CA GLY A 352 8.59 27.61 30.25
C GLY A 352 10.06 27.48 29.85
N ARG A 353 10.55 26.24 29.64
CA ARG A 353 11.92 25.97 29.19
C ARG A 353 12.02 26.01 27.66
N PRO A 354 13.22 26.23 27.10
CA PRO A 354 13.45 26.12 25.66
C PRO A 354 12.91 24.79 25.13
N SER A 355 12.01 24.87 24.14
CA SER A 355 11.31 23.71 23.59
C SER A 355 11.18 23.83 22.07
N ARG A 356 11.19 22.68 21.41
CA ARG A 356 10.99 22.49 19.97
C ARG A 356 9.61 21.92 19.64
N PHE A 357 8.62 22.15 20.52
CA PHE A 357 7.23 21.79 20.31
C PHE A 357 6.43 23.02 19.82
N ALA A 358 5.55 22.86 18.83
CA ALA A 358 4.77 23.96 18.25
C ALA A 358 3.56 24.39 19.09
N GLY A 359 2.89 25.50 18.75
CA GLY A 359 1.61 25.90 19.38
C GLY A 359 1.73 26.62 20.74
N LYS A 360 0.66 26.62 21.53
CA LYS A 360 0.63 27.29 22.85
C LYS A 360 0.91 26.31 24.01
N PRO A 361 1.54 26.73 25.12
CA PRO A 361 1.87 25.86 26.24
C PRO A 361 0.68 25.10 26.82
N GLU A 362 -0.51 25.72 26.89
CA GLU A 362 -1.70 25.13 27.52
C GLU A 362 -2.23 23.92 26.76
N ARG A 363 -1.87 23.77 25.47
CA ARG A 363 -2.25 22.64 24.62
C ARG A 363 -1.09 21.71 24.31
N ALA A 364 0.09 21.95 24.88
CA ALA A 364 1.29 21.19 24.52
C ALA A 364 1.17 19.70 24.91
N ILE A 365 0.63 19.42 26.10
CA ILE A 365 0.44 18.03 26.58
C ILE A 365 -0.58 17.29 25.71
N ASP A 366 -1.77 17.87 25.49
CA ASP A 366 -2.79 17.28 24.63
C ASP A 366 -2.28 17.08 23.19
N GLY A 367 -1.52 18.06 22.69
CA GLY A 367 -0.87 17.99 21.39
C GLY A 367 0.13 16.84 21.29
N ALA A 368 0.95 16.62 22.32
CA ALA A 368 1.90 15.51 22.37
C ALA A 368 1.20 14.15 22.47
N GLN A 369 0.14 14.04 23.27
CA GLN A 369 -0.68 12.83 23.34
C GLN A 369 -1.32 12.51 22.00
N ALA A 370 -1.89 13.52 21.32
CA ALA A 370 -2.47 13.38 20.00
C ALA A 370 -1.42 13.01 18.93
N ALA A 371 -0.21 13.56 19.03
CA ALA A 371 0.91 13.17 18.16
C ALA A 371 1.32 11.72 18.40
N ASN A 372 1.50 11.31 19.66
CA ASN A 372 1.87 9.94 20.03
C ASN A 372 0.85 8.90 19.54
N LYS A 373 -0.45 9.16 19.74
CA LYS A 373 -1.52 8.30 19.21
C LYS A 373 -1.43 8.18 17.68
N LYS A 374 -1.21 9.29 16.98
CA LYS A 374 -1.05 9.28 15.51
C LYS A 374 0.21 8.54 15.08
N ILE A 375 1.32 8.67 15.82
CA ILE A 375 2.57 7.93 15.55
C ILE A 375 2.29 6.43 15.64
N ASP A 376 1.64 5.97 16.71
CA ASP A 376 1.30 4.56 16.91
C ASP A 376 0.37 4.03 15.81
N ALA A 377 -0.67 4.80 15.46
CA ALA A 377 -1.61 4.40 14.41
C ALA A 377 -0.96 4.37 13.02
N VAL A 378 -0.16 5.38 12.64
CA VAL A 378 0.54 5.42 11.34
C VAL A 378 1.61 4.32 11.28
N TRP A 379 2.37 4.13 12.35
CA TRP A 379 3.34 3.05 12.44
C TRP A 379 2.67 1.68 12.34
N GLY A 380 1.55 1.49 13.03
CA GLY A 380 0.74 0.27 12.95
C GLY A 380 0.16 0.03 11.56
N SER A 381 -0.19 1.09 10.83
CA SER A 381 -0.62 1.02 9.43
C SER A 381 0.52 0.58 8.51
N ILE A 382 1.68 1.24 8.57
CA ILE A 382 2.89 0.89 7.80
C ILE A 382 3.32 -0.55 8.10
N ARG A 383 3.32 -0.93 9.38
CA ARG A 383 3.67 -2.28 9.83
C ARG A 383 2.56 -3.31 9.64
N GLY A 384 1.38 -2.92 9.17
CA GLY A 384 0.28 -3.82 8.82
C GLY A 384 -0.41 -4.47 10.02
N THR A 385 -0.13 -4.03 11.25
CA THR A 385 -0.77 -4.53 12.46
C THR A 385 -2.23 -4.08 12.56
N LEU A 386 -2.58 -2.97 11.89
CA LEU A 386 -3.97 -2.51 11.74
C LEU A 386 -4.78 -3.33 10.73
N GLU A 387 -4.13 -4.22 9.97
CA GLU A 387 -4.78 -5.13 9.02
C GLU A 387 -4.93 -6.54 9.57
N THR A 388 -4.47 -6.81 10.78
CA THR A 388 -4.67 -8.11 11.41
C THR A 388 -6.09 -8.17 12.00
N PRO A 389 -6.98 -9.04 11.51
CA PRO A 389 -8.35 -9.11 12.01
C PRO A 389 -8.40 -9.60 13.45
N VAL A 390 -9.26 -9.00 14.27
CA VAL A 390 -9.60 -9.48 15.62
C VAL A 390 -10.44 -10.75 15.54
N ASN A 391 -11.35 -10.82 14.56
CA ASN A 391 -12.13 -12.01 14.24
C ASN A 391 -12.08 -12.28 12.73
N GLY A 392 -11.39 -13.35 12.33
CA GLY A 392 -11.18 -13.68 10.92
C GLY A 392 -12.46 -14.02 10.15
N ARG A 393 -13.46 -14.65 10.79
CA ARG A 393 -14.71 -15.04 10.10
C ARG A 393 -15.58 -13.84 9.77
N TRP A 394 -15.80 -12.96 10.76
CA TRP A 394 -16.56 -11.72 10.56
C TRP A 394 -15.84 -10.75 9.62
N ALA A 395 -14.52 -10.60 9.76
CA ALA A 395 -13.72 -9.77 8.87
C ALA A 395 -13.81 -10.25 7.41
N SER A 396 -13.73 -11.57 7.17
CA SER A 396 -13.81 -12.13 5.82
C SER A 396 -15.20 -11.94 5.21
N GLY A 397 -16.28 -12.25 5.95
CA GLY A 397 -17.65 -12.07 5.47
C GLY A 397 -17.97 -10.61 5.09
N LEU A 398 -17.61 -9.66 5.96
CA LEU A 398 -17.87 -8.23 5.72
C LEU A 398 -16.94 -7.64 4.66
N ALA A 399 -15.69 -8.13 4.55
CA ALA A 399 -14.82 -7.80 3.42
C ALA A 399 -15.38 -8.30 2.08
N ALA A 400 -15.97 -9.50 2.05
CA ALA A 400 -16.64 -10.01 0.86
C ALA A 400 -17.87 -9.17 0.50
N THR A 401 -18.71 -8.79 1.48
CA THR A 401 -19.84 -7.88 1.25
C THR A 401 -19.38 -6.54 0.70
N ARG A 402 -18.35 -5.90 1.28
CA ARG A 402 -17.77 -4.66 0.76
C ARG A 402 -17.26 -4.80 -0.68
N SER A 403 -16.59 -5.91 -0.98
CA SER A 403 -16.08 -6.19 -2.32
C SER A 403 -17.22 -6.33 -3.33
N LEU A 404 -18.31 -7.00 -2.96
CA LEU A 404 -19.52 -7.07 -3.78
C LEU A 404 -20.17 -5.71 -4.01
N ILE A 405 -20.23 -4.86 -2.97
CA ILE A 405 -20.73 -3.49 -3.12
C ILE A 405 -19.86 -2.71 -4.09
N THR A 406 -18.54 -2.80 -3.94
CA THR A 406 -17.57 -2.21 -4.87
C THR A 406 -17.86 -2.63 -6.31
N ALA A 407 -18.01 -3.94 -6.53
CA ALA A 407 -18.22 -4.52 -7.85
C ALA A 407 -19.57 -4.14 -8.48
N SER A 408 -20.57 -3.78 -7.69
CA SER A 408 -21.90 -3.41 -8.20
C SER A 408 -22.11 -1.90 -8.28
N VAL A 409 -21.38 -1.09 -7.50
CA VAL A 409 -21.56 0.38 -7.48
C VAL A 409 -20.49 1.13 -8.30
N LEU A 410 -19.24 0.65 -8.32
CA LEU A 410 -18.11 1.43 -8.85
C LEU A 410 -17.82 1.22 -10.34
N GLY A 411 -18.64 0.47 -11.09
CA GLY A 411 -18.43 0.25 -12.53
C GLY A 411 -18.46 1.54 -13.37
N SER A 412 -19.12 2.60 -12.89
CA SER A 412 -19.16 3.92 -13.54
C SER A 412 -18.14 4.91 -12.97
N ALA A 413 -17.31 4.51 -11.98
CA ALA A 413 -16.37 5.41 -11.32
C ALA A 413 -15.28 5.94 -12.27
N ALA A 414 -14.95 5.19 -13.33
CA ALA A 414 -14.03 5.62 -14.39
C ALA A 414 -14.45 6.94 -15.07
N LEU A 415 -15.74 7.24 -15.15
CA LEU A 415 -16.21 8.53 -15.69
C LEU A 415 -15.90 9.70 -14.75
N SER A 416 -15.77 9.43 -13.44
CA SER A 416 -15.38 10.44 -12.46
C SER A 416 -13.87 10.65 -12.43
N SER A 417 -13.04 9.64 -12.70
CA SER A 417 -11.57 9.77 -12.72
C SER A 417 -11.03 10.66 -13.85
N VAL A 418 -11.89 11.16 -14.74
CA VAL A 418 -11.53 12.23 -15.67
C VAL A 418 -11.10 13.50 -14.91
N SER A 419 -11.60 13.72 -13.68
CA SER A 419 -11.12 14.79 -12.81
C SER A 419 -9.64 14.69 -12.43
N ASP A 420 -9.04 13.50 -12.54
CA ASP A 420 -7.64 13.29 -12.26
C ASP A 420 -6.72 14.01 -13.27
N ILE A 421 -7.25 14.37 -14.46
CA ILE A 421 -6.54 15.23 -15.41
C ILE A 421 -6.32 16.61 -14.81
N GLY A 422 -7.34 17.16 -14.14
CA GLY A 422 -7.27 18.47 -13.50
C GLY A 422 -6.25 18.51 -12.36
N THR A 423 -6.29 17.52 -11.46
CA THR A 423 -5.31 17.39 -10.38
C THR A 423 -3.91 17.17 -10.92
N SER A 424 -3.75 16.39 -11.98
CA SER A 424 -2.47 16.19 -12.68
C SER A 424 -1.92 17.49 -13.27
N MET A 425 -2.76 18.32 -13.90
CA MET A 425 -2.34 19.63 -14.42
C MET A 425 -1.88 20.57 -13.31
N ILE A 426 -2.59 20.62 -12.18
CA ILE A 426 -2.22 21.46 -11.04
C ILE A 426 -0.94 20.96 -10.38
N ALA A 427 -0.83 19.65 -10.17
CA ALA A 427 0.38 19.03 -9.62
C ALA A 427 1.58 19.34 -10.52
N ARG A 428 1.45 19.20 -11.85
CA ARG A 428 2.49 19.54 -12.83
C ARG A 428 2.91 20.99 -12.70
N GLN A 429 1.95 21.92 -12.72
CA GLN A 429 2.24 23.35 -12.60
C GLN A 429 2.95 23.67 -11.27
N PHE A 430 2.54 23.04 -10.17
CA PHE A 430 3.15 23.25 -8.85
C PHE A 430 4.61 22.81 -8.76
N VAL A 431 5.00 21.76 -9.49
CA VAL A 431 6.40 21.30 -9.53
C VAL A 431 7.18 21.87 -10.72
N GLY A 432 6.58 22.74 -11.53
CA GLY A 432 7.26 23.35 -12.68
C GLY A 432 7.31 22.47 -13.94
N ILE A 433 6.47 21.44 -14.04
CA ILE A 433 6.25 20.66 -15.27
C ILE A 433 5.20 21.37 -16.13
N GLY A 434 5.38 21.37 -17.45
CA GLY A 434 4.40 21.91 -18.39
C GLY A 434 3.03 21.23 -18.27
N ALA A 435 1.97 22.04 -18.09
CA ALA A 435 0.58 21.53 -18.04
C ALA A 435 0.05 21.12 -19.43
N ARG A 436 0.55 21.78 -20.50
CA ARG A 436 0.22 21.46 -21.90
C ARG A 436 0.83 20.11 -22.25
N GLY A 437 -0.01 19.09 -22.42
CA GLY A 437 0.43 17.72 -22.71
C GLY A 437 0.07 16.68 -21.64
N ALA A 438 -0.52 17.08 -20.51
CA ALA A 438 -0.92 16.14 -19.46
C ALA A 438 -1.83 14.99 -19.98
N PHE A 439 -2.81 15.32 -20.83
CA PHE A 439 -3.67 14.33 -21.47
C PHE A 439 -2.92 13.47 -22.50
N ALA A 440 -2.09 14.08 -23.35
CA ALA A 440 -1.32 13.34 -24.35
C ALA A 440 -0.30 12.38 -23.72
N ASP A 441 0.39 12.81 -22.66
CA ASP A 441 1.29 11.97 -21.88
C ASP A 441 0.51 10.81 -21.21
N LEU A 442 -0.71 11.05 -20.72
CA LEU A 442 -1.59 10.00 -20.16
C LEU A 442 -1.95 8.96 -21.22
N VAL A 443 -2.40 9.39 -22.40
CA VAL A 443 -2.75 8.48 -23.52
C VAL A 443 -1.52 7.67 -23.95
N LYS A 444 -0.35 8.31 -24.07
CA LYS A 444 0.90 7.60 -24.38
C LYS A 444 1.27 6.58 -23.31
N ALA A 445 1.08 6.90 -22.03
CA ALA A 445 1.37 6.00 -20.91
C ALA A 445 0.42 4.81 -20.79
N ALA A 446 -0.75 4.86 -21.44
CA ALA A 446 -1.63 3.70 -21.56
C ALA A 446 -1.08 2.64 -22.56
N GLY A 447 -0.16 3.04 -23.44
CA GLY A 447 0.53 2.14 -24.37
C GLY A 447 1.49 1.17 -23.67
N THR A 448 1.63 -0.04 -24.20
CA THR A 448 2.44 -1.12 -23.60
C THR A 448 3.93 -0.77 -23.52
N GLN A 449 4.49 -0.13 -24.55
CA GLN A 449 5.89 0.28 -24.59
C GLN A 449 6.20 1.33 -23.52
N THR A 450 5.45 2.43 -23.49
CA THR A 450 5.61 3.49 -22.48
C THR A 450 5.42 2.97 -21.07
N ARG A 451 4.47 2.05 -20.87
CA ARG A 451 4.25 1.40 -19.58
C ARG A 451 5.47 0.59 -19.14
N ARG A 452 6.09 -0.15 -20.06
CA ARG A 452 7.33 -0.89 -19.78
C ARG A 452 8.47 0.06 -19.42
N GLU A 453 8.66 1.13 -20.19
CA GLU A 453 9.66 2.17 -19.90
C GLU A 453 9.44 2.85 -18.55
N ALA A 454 8.18 3.10 -18.17
CA ALA A 454 7.84 3.63 -16.85
C ALA A 454 8.27 2.68 -15.73
N VAL A 455 7.98 1.38 -15.87
CA VAL A 455 8.38 0.36 -14.89
C VAL A 455 9.90 0.23 -14.85
N ALA A 456 10.57 0.16 -16.00
CA ALA A 456 12.03 0.14 -16.12
C ALA A 456 12.69 1.41 -15.54
N SER A 457 11.96 2.52 -15.47
CA SER A 457 12.41 3.77 -14.82
C SER A 457 12.12 3.83 -13.32
N GLY A 458 11.63 2.75 -12.69
CA GLY A 458 11.35 2.68 -11.26
C GLY A 458 9.95 3.16 -10.86
N LEU A 459 9.06 3.44 -11.81
CA LEU A 459 7.68 3.82 -11.50
C LEU A 459 6.86 2.56 -11.17
N ILE A 460 6.32 2.53 -9.95
CA ILE A 460 5.65 1.34 -9.39
C ILE A 460 4.51 0.86 -10.31
N LEU A 461 4.44 -0.46 -10.44
CA LEU A 461 3.35 -1.18 -11.06
C LEU A 461 2.38 -1.63 -9.96
N GLU A 462 1.28 -0.89 -9.75
CA GLU A 462 0.41 -1.10 -8.58
C GLU A 462 -0.22 -2.50 -8.57
N GLU A 463 -0.48 -3.11 -9.73
CA GLU A 463 -1.02 -4.48 -9.78
C GLU A 463 -0.05 -5.55 -9.24
N ALA A 464 1.26 -5.34 -9.40
CA ALA A 464 2.28 -6.25 -8.85
C ALA A 464 2.46 -6.07 -7.32
N MET A 465 2.00 -4.94 -6.76
CA MET A 465 1.99 -4.71 -5.32
C MET A 465 0.93 -5.52 -4.57
N HIS A 466 -0.14 -5.93 -5.25
CA HIS A 466 -1.38 -6.36 -4.61
C HIS A 466 -1.67 -7.88 -4.73
N VAL A 467 -0.66 -8.71 -5.01
CA VAL A 467 -0.84 -10.14 -5.39
C VAL A 467 -1.16 -11.08 -4.21
N PHE A 468 -0.87 -10.70 -2.95
CA PHE A 468 -1.16 -11.56 -1.77
C PHE A 468 -1.98 -10.93 -0.64
N HIS A 469 -1.95 -9.62 -0.51
CA HIS A 469 -2.77 -8.91 0.47
C HIS A 469 -3.87 -8.19 -0.28
N ALA A 470 -5.00 -8.88 -0.36
CA ALA A 470 -6.35 -8.37 -0.43
C ALA A 470 -6.49 -6.88 -0.84
N GLN A 471 -7.02 -6.72 -2.04
CA GLN A 471 -7.17 -5.46 -2.73
C GLN A 471 -8.10 -4.50 -1.98
N ALA A 472 -7.61 -3.30 -1.71
CA ALA A 472 -8.37 -2.06 -1.92
C ALA A 472 -7.41 -0.88 -1.74
N ARG A 473 -7.29 -0.06 -2.79
CA ARG A 473 -6.45 1.15 -2.93
C ARG A 473 -6.60 2.19 -1.81
N TYR A 474 -7.53 2.00 -0.87
CA TYR A 474 -7.99 3.01 0.05
C TYR A 474 -8.24 2.51 1.47
N VAL A 475 -8.79 1.30 1.64
CA VAL A 475 -8.99 0.63 2.93
C VAL A 475 -8.89 -0.87 2.68
N GLY A 476 -7.66 -1.40 2.71
CA GLY A 476 -7.35 -2.81 2.43
C GLY A 476 -8.43 -3.78 2.92
N THR A 477 -8.87 -4.66 2.02
CA THR A 477 -9.65 -5.83 2.42
C THR A 477 -8.68 -6.87 2.99
N ILE A 478 -9.13 -7.90 3.71
CA ILE A 478 -8.27 -9.00 4.20
C ILE A 478 -8.53 -10.30 3.43
N ASP A 479 -9.50 -10.31 2.53
CA ASP A 479 -9.90 -11.55 1.88
C ASP A 479 -8.95 -11.86 0.71
N GLY A 480 -7.90 -12.62 1.01
CA GLY A 480 -7.02 -13.20 0.00
C GLY A 480 -7.81 -14.14 -0.91
N ARG A 481 -7.60 -14.02 -2.23
CA ARG A 481 -8.15 -14.91 -3.29
C ARG A 481 -9.67 -15.23 -3.20
N GLY A 482 -10.45 -14.46 -2.45
CA GLY A 482 -11.90 -14.59 -2.41
C GLY A 482 -12.53 -14.20 -3.75
N TRP A 483 -13.57 -14.93 -4.16
CA TRP A 483 -14.33 -14.67 -5.39
C TRP A 483 -14.87 -13.23 -5.47
N SER A 484 -15.23 -12.65 -4.32
CA SER A 484 -15.77 -11.29 -4.19
C SER A 484 -14.71 -10.21 -4.49
N GLY A 485 -13.48 -10.41 -4.00
CA GLY A 485 -12.33 -9.54 -4.31
C GLY A 485 -11.95 -9.61 -5.79
N PHE A 486 -11.98 -10.81 -6.37
CA PHE A 486 -11.79 -11.00 -7.81
C PHE A 486 -12.82 -10.21 -8.63
N LEU A 487 -14.11 -10.32 -8.31
CA LEU A 487 -15.15 -9.57 -9.03
C LEU A 487 -14.97 -8.06 -8.93
N ALA A 488 -14.63 -7.55 -7.74
CA ALA A 488 -14.36 -6.12 -7.55
C ALA A 488 -13.20 -5.65 -8.44
N ASP A 489 -12.07 -6.38 -8.44
CA ASP A 489 -10.92 -6.11 -9.30
C ASP A 489 -11.29 -6.05 -10.78
N ARG A 490 -12.07 -7.04 -11.24
CA ARG A 490 -12.48 -7.17 -12.65
C ARG A 490 -13.38 -6.03 -13.06
N VAL A 491 -14.36 -5.66 -12.23
CA VAL A 491 -15.22 -4.49 -12.53
C VAL A 491 -14.40 -3.20 -12.60
N LEU A 492 -13.46 -2.99 -11.68
CA LEU A 492 -12.61 -1.78 -11.68
C LEU A 492 -11.62 -1.77 -12.86
N THR A 493 -11.15 -2.94 -13.30
CA THR A 493 -10.26 -3.05 -14.45
C THR A 493 -11.03 -2.88 -15.76
N LEU A 494 -12.15 -3.59 -15.94
CA LEU A 494 -12.97 -3.55 -17.16
C LEU A 494 -13.68 -2.21 -17.33
N SER A 495 -14.06 -1.52 -16.25
CA SER A 495 -14.53 -0.13 -16.34
C SER A 495 -13.46 0.85 -16.83
N GLY A 496 -12.19 0.45 -16.83
CA GLY A 496 -11.04 1.27 -17.23
C GLY A 496 -10.40 2.05 -16.09
N LEU A 497 -10.96 2.03 -14.87
CA LEU A 497 -10.47 2.84 -13.74
C LEU A 497 -9.03 2.47 -13.34
N THR A 498 -8.75 1.17 -13.18
CA THR A 498 -7.41 0.70 -12.77
C THR A 498 -6.34 1.03 -13.82
N PRO A 499 -6.52 0.69 -15.11
CA PRO A 499 -5.59 1.10 -16.18
C PRO A 499 -5.42 2.62 -16.29
N TRP A 500 -6.50 3.40 -16.22
CA TRP A 500 -6.47 4.86 -16.28
C TRP A 500 -5.60 5.45 -15.17
N SER A 501 -5.82 4.99 -13.93
CA SER A 501 -5.08 5.47 -12.77
C SER A 501 -3.59 5.10 -12.84
N GLN A 502 -3.27 3.89 -13.33
CA GLN A 502 -1.88 3.45 -13.52
C GLN A 502 -1.18 4.29 -14.60
N ALA A 503 -1.85 4.51 -15.74
CA ALA A 503 -1.33 5.33 -16.83
C ALA A 503 -1.08 6.77 -16.38
N GLY A 504 -1.99 7.37 -15.60
CA GLY A 504 -1.81 8.71 -15.05
C GLY A 504 -0.59 8.83 -14.14
N ARG A 505 -0.33 7.83 -13.28
CA ARG A 505 0.85 7.81 -12.39
C ARG A 505 2.13 7.68 -13.19
N HIS A 506 2.17 6.77 -14.15
CA HIS A 506 3.29 6.59 -15.07
C HIS A 506 3.54 7.85 -15.91
N ALA A 507 2.50 8.47 -16.45
CA ALA A 507 2.59 9.70 -17.24
C ALA A 507 3.15 10.87 -16.43
N PHE A 508 2.74 11.04 -15.17
CA PHE A 508 3.28 12.10 -14.31
C PHE A 508 4.76 11.84 -13.99
N GLY A 509 5.10 10.61 -13.57
CA GLY A 509 6.48 10.26 -13.23
C GLY A 509 7.44 10.40 -14.41
N LEU A 510 7.07 9.91 -15.59
CA LEU A 510 7.86 10.06 -16.82
C LEU A 510 8.00 11.53 -17.22
N ALA A 511 6.95 12.33 -17.10
CA ALA A 511 7.02 13.76 -17.41
C ALA A 511 7.94 14.52 -16.43
N PHE A 512 7.99 14.10 -15.16
CA PHE A 512 8.94 14.64 -14.19
C PHE A 512 10.38 14.32 -14.61
N MET A 513 10.66 13.06 -14.95
CA MET A 513 12.00 12.62 -15.39
C MET A 513 12.43 13.28 -16.70
N ARG A 514 11.49 13.48 -17.64
CA ARG A 514 11.70 14.26 -18.87
C ARG A 514 12.06 15.71 -18.55
N THR A 515 11.29 16.36 -17.66
CA THR A 515 11.53 17.76 -17.26
C THR A 515 12.90 17.91 -16.59
N ALA A 516 13.33 16.92 -15.79
CA ALA A 516 14.68 16.89 -15.23
C ALA A 516 15.75 16.81 -16.34
N ALA A 517 15.59 15.93 -17.32
CA ALA A 517 16.51 15.81 -18.45
C ALA A 517 16.58 17.10 -19.28
N GLU A 518 15.44 17.73 -19.58
CA GLU A 518 15.36 19.01 -20.31
C GLU A 518 16.08 20.16 -19.58
N ASN A 519 16.12 20.12 -18.25
CA ASN A 519 16.79 21.14 -17.44
C ASN A 519 18.23 20.76 -17.04
N ALA A 520 18.74 19.59 -17.43
CA ALA A 520 20.08 19.13 -17.05
C ALA A 520 21.22 20.07 -17.48
N GLY A 521 21.01 20.85 -18.55
CA GLY A 521 21.95 21.89 -18.99
C GLY A 521 22.10 23.07 -18.02
N LYS A 522 21.20 23.24 -17.05
CA LYS A 522 21.17 24.39 -16.14
C LYS A 522 21.78 24.05 -14.76
N PRO A 523 22.58 24.96 -14.16
CA PRO A 523 22.96 24.84 -12.75
C PRO A 523 21.73 24.99 -11.84
N PHE A 524 21.83 24.52 -10.60
CA PHE A 524 20.69 24.46 -9.66
C PHE A 524 20.03 25.84 -9.45
N ALA A 525 20.84 26.89 -9.33
CA ALA A 525 20.37 28.27 -9.16
C ALA A 525 19.49 28.75 -10.35
N SER A 526 19.76 28.28 -11.57
CA SER A 526 19.06 28.67 -12.80
C SER A 526 17.89 27.75 -13.17
N LEU A 527 17.56 26.76 -12.33
CA LEU A 527 16.37 25.95 -12.51
C LEU A 527 15.09 26.80 -12.38
N PRO A 528 14.00 26.43 -13.06
CA PRO A 528 12.70 27.03 -12.81
C PRO A 528 12.39 27.02 -11.31
N PRO A 529 11.95 28.15 -10.70
CA PRO A 529 11.81 28.25 -9.25
C PRO A 529 10.97 27.11 -8.64
N ALA A 530 9.83 26.77 -9.25
CA ALA A 530 8.98 25.67 -8.79
C ALA A 530 9.69 24.29 -8.77
N PHE A 531 10.54 24.03 -9.78
CA PHE A 531 11.30 22.79 -9.90
C PHE A 531 12.47 22.72 -8.90
N ARG A 532 13.14 23.86 -8.68
CA ARG A 532 14.18 24.01 -7.64
C ARG A 532 13.59 23.85 -6.24
N ASP A 533 12.42 24.42 -6.01
CA ASP A 533 11.72 24.35 -4.72
C ASP A 533 11.29 22.92 -4.41
N VAL A 534 10.76 22.17 -5.39
CA VAL A 534 10.41 20.75 -5.15
C VAL A 534 11.63 19.90 -4.83
N MET A 535 12.75 20.07 -5.54
CA MET A 535 14.00 19.36 -5.22
C MET A 535 14.45 19.66 -3.79
N SER A 536 14.41 20.93 -3.40
CA SER A 536 14.80 21.37 -2.06
C SER A 536 13.90 20.80 -0.96
N ARG A 537 12.58 20.71 -1.21
CA ARG A 537 11.60 20.10 -0.29
C ARG A 537 11.88 18.64 0.04
N TYR A 538 12.56 17.91 -0.85
CA TYR A 538 12.96 16.52 -0.65
C TYR A 538 14.45 16.35 -0.33
N GLY A 539 15.15 17.45 -0.04
CA GLY A 539 16.57 17.40 0.33
C GLY A 539 17.52 17.13 -0.82
N ILE A 540 17.11 17.35 -2.07
CA ILE A 540 18.01 17.37 -3.24
C ILE A 540 18.53 18.80 -3.36
N ARG A 541 19.84 18.98 -3.12
CA ARG A 541 20.50 20.28 -3.12
C ARG A 541 21.37 20.46 -4.36
N GLU A 542 22.02 21.62 -4.46
CA GLU A 542 22.88 21.99 -5.59
C GLU A 542 23.94 20.93 -5.92
N LEU A 543 24.67 20.44 -4.92
CA LEU A 543 25.68 19.39 -5.09
C LEU A 543 25.12 18.08 -5.62
N ASP A 544 23.89 17.73 -5.22
CA ASP A 544 23.23 16.50 -5.70
C ASP A 544 22.82 16.67 -7.16
N TRP A 545 22.20 17.81 -7.49
CA TRP A 545 21.78 18.15 -8.84
C TRP A 545 22.96 18.22 -9.82
N ASP A 546 24.07 18.83 -9.42
CA ASP A 546 25.27 18.95 -10.24
C ASP A 546 25.92 17.60 -10.56
N LYS A 547 25.78 16.62 -9.67
CA LYS A 547 26.20 15.24 -9.95
C LYS A 547 25.22 14.56 -10.91
N MET A 548 23.91 14.66 -10.65
CA MET A 548 22.86 14.02 -11.45
C MET A 548 22.84 14.53 -12.90
N ARG A 549 22.94 15.84 -13.10
CA ARG A 549 22.80 16.48 -14.42
C ARG A 549 23.95 16.17 -15.39
N LYS A 550 25.07 15.63 -14.88
CA LYS A 550 26.23 15.21 -15.68
C LYS A 550 26.10 13.79 -16.23
N LEU A 551 25.15 13.00 -15.72
CA LEU A 551 24.91 11.65 -16.22
C LEU A 551 24.31 11.69 -17.62
N PRO A 552 24.59 10.70 -18.48
CA PRO A 552 23.90 10.59 -19.76
C PRO A 552 22.42 10.32 -19.51
N MET A 553 21.56 11.05 -20.21
CA MET A 553 20.11 10.86 -20.13
C MET A 553 19.69 9.66 -20.97
N HIS A 554 18.76 8.88 -20.46
CA HIS A 554 18.20 7.74 -21.18
C HIS A 554 17.27 8.20 -22.30
N ASP A 555 17.38 7.58 -23.48
CA ASP A 555 16.44 7.78 -24.58
C ASP A 555 15.36 6.70 -24.56
N MET A 556 14.10 7.08 -24.34
CA MET A 556 12.95 6.16 -24.38
C MET A 556 12.50 5.82 -25.81
N GLY A 557 13.26 6.24 -26.82
CA GLY A 557 12.90 6.20 -28.23
C GLY A 557 12.23 7.51 -28.69
N SER A 558 12.22 7.70 -30.01
CA SER A 558 11.71 8.93 -30.66
C SER A 558 12.39 10.22 -30.18
N GLY A 559 13.62 10.13 -29.66
CA GLY A 559 14.41 11.26 -29.17
C GLY A 559 13.96 11.83 -27.82
N THR A 560 13.06 11.15 -27.10
CA THR A 560 12.59 11.62 -25.79
C THR A 560 13.55 11.17 -24.69
N LYS A 561 14.29 12.13 -24.14
CA LYS A 561 15.27 11.88 -23.07
C LYS A 561 14.65 12.01 -21.67
N ILE A 562 15.03 11.12 -20.76
CA ILE A 562 14.63 11.15 -19.35
C ILE A 562 15.83 10.90 -18.42
N MET A 563 15.77 11.45 -17.21
CA MET A 563 16.73 11.16 -16.14
C MET A 563 16.23 9.97 -15.32
N ARG A 564 16.79 8.77 -15.54
CA ARG A 564 16.31 7.56 -14.86
C ARG A 564 16.96 7.35 -13.49
N PRO A 565 16.18 7.00 -12.44
CA PRO A 565 16.71 6.62 -11.13
C PRO A 565 17.74 5.49 -11.18
N ASN A 566 17.54 4.46 -12.00
CA ASN A 566 18.48 3.32 -12.06
C ASN A 566 19.88 3.75 -12.52
N GLU A 567 19.97 4.65 -13.49
CA GLU A 567 21.25 5.16 -13.99
C GLU A 567 21.97 5.99 -12.92
N ILE A 568 21.21 6.74 -12.10
CA ILE A 568 21.76 7.43 -10.93
C ILE A 568 22.28 6.41 -9.91
N ALA A 569 21.53 5.34 -9.65
CA ALA A 569 21.92 4.32 -8.67
C ALA A 569 23.17 3.56 -9.10
N GLU A 570 23.27 3.19 -10.38
CA GLU A 570 24.37 2.42 -10.94
C GLU A 570 25.66 3.23 -11.11
N ARG A 571 25.54 4.50 -11.52
CA ARG A 571 26.68 5.31 -11.94
C ARG A 571 27.13 6.34 -10.90
N LEU A 572 26.28 6.65 -9.92
CA LEU A 572 26.54 7.73 -8.97
C LEU A 572 26.32 7.29 -7.52
N ASP A 573 25.07 7.14 -7.09
CA ASP A 573 24.73 6.86 -5.70
C ASP A 573 23.28 6.34 -5.56
N GLU A 574 23.14 5.16 -4.94
CA GLU A 574 21.84 4.51 -4.73
C GLU A 574 20.92 5.35 -3.80
N ARG A 575 21.47 6.03 -2.78
CA ARG A 575 20.64 6.83 -1.85
C ARG A 575 20.06 8.06 -2.52
N LEU A 576 20.81 8.72 -3.40
CA LEU A 576 20.37 9.86 -4.18
C LEU A 576 19.33 9.46 -5.23
N ALA A 577 19.54 8.33 -5.91
CA ALA A 577 18.54 7.76 -6.82
C ALA A 577 17.20 7.50 -6.11
N GLU A 578 17.26 6.91 -4.91
CA GLU A 578 16.06 6.65 -4.12
C GLU A 578 15.38 7.92 -3.63
N ARG A 579 16.13 8.93 -3.19
CA ARG A 579 15.56 10.23 -2.82
C ARG A 579 14.87 10.91 -4.00
N TYR A 580 15.49 10.85 -5.18
CA TYR A 580 14.91 11.34 -6.42
C TYR A 580 13.61 10.59 -6.78
N LEU A 581 13.62 9.26 -6.67
CA LEU A 581 12.43 8.44 -6.92
C LEU A 581 11.33 8.65 -5.88
N THR A 582 11.67 8.78 -4.59
CA THR A 582 10.72 9.12 -3.52
C THR A 582 10.04 10.46 -3.79
N MET A 583 10.79 11.48 -4.23
CA MET A 583 10.23 12.76 -4.63
C MET A 583 9.21 12.59 -5.77
N ILE A 584 9.59 11.89 -6.85
CA ILE A 584 8.70 11.68 -8.00
C ILE A 584 7.43 10.94 -7.58
N GLN A 585 7.55 9.86 -6.82
CA GLN A 585 6.41 9.06 -6.38
C GLN A 585 5.49 9.84 -5.43
N ALA A 586 6.05 10.63 -4.52
CA ALA A 586 5.27 11.45 -3.60
C ALA A 586 4.56 12.61 -4.31
N GLU A 587 5.19 13.26 -5.29
CA GLU A 587 4.53 14.28 -6.13
C GLU A 587 3.47 13.67 -7.06
N THR A 588 3.67 12.42 -7.49
CA THR A 588 2.68 11.65 -8.25
C THR A 588 1.39 11.43 -7.47
N GLU A 589 1.44 11.32 -6.12
CA GLU A 589 0.23 11.20 -5.30
C GLU A 589 -0.67 12.44 -5.40
N TYR A 590 -0.12 13.64 -5.61
CA TYR A 590 -0.93 14.84 -5.84
C TYR A 590 -1.60 14.85 -7.22
N ALA A 591 -0.98 14.20 -8.21
CA ALA A 591 -1.54 14.11 -9.55
C ALA A 591 -2.67 13.07 -9.59
N ILE A 592 -2.37 11.84 -9.14
CA ILE A 592 -3.30 10.72 -9.09
C ILE A 592 -3.30 10.17 -7.65
N PRO A 593 -4.17 10.70 -6.77
CA PRO A 593 -4.28 10.26 -5.39
C PRO A 593 -4.43 8.74 -5.28
N SER A 594 -3.56 8.12 -4.50
CA SER A 594 -3.70 6.74 -4.05
C SER A 594 -3.66 6.68 -2.53
N GLY A 595 -4.09 5.56 -1.94
CA GLY A 595 -4.13 5.43 -0.48
C GLY A 595 -2.77 5.70 0.17
N SER A 596 -2.80 6.29 1.36
CA SER A 596 -1.64 6.55 2.22
C SER A 596 -1.87 5.99 3.62
N ALA A 597 -0.80 5.74 4.37
CA ALA A 597 -0.93 5.28 5.76
C ALA A 597 -1.66 6.33 6.61
N ARG A 598 -1.33 7.62 6.42
CA ARG A 598 -1.94 8.74 7.16
C ARG A 598 -3.40 8.97 6.77
N SER A 599 -3.78 8.84 5.50
CA SER A 599 -5.18 8.98 5.08
C SER A 599 -6.04 7.84 5.62
N LYS A 600 -5.46 6.65 5.72
CA LYS A 600 -6.14 5.49 6.30
C LYS A 600 -6.39 5.72 7.78
N VAL A 601 -5.36 6.08 8.55
CA VAL A 601 -5.48 6.41 9.98
C VAL A 601 -6.47 7.56 10.22
N MET A 602 -6.53 8.56 9.34
CA MET A 602 -7.54 9.63 9.44
C MET A 602 -8.99 9.12 9.40
N LEU A 603 -9.26 8.01 8.70
CA LEU A 603 -10.60 7.45 8.52
C LEU A 603 -10.94 6.35 9.52
N VAL A 604 -9.97 5.46 9.80
CA VAL A 604 -10.21 4.26 10.61
C VAL A 604 -9.53 4.30 11.97
N ASP A 605 -8.69 5.30 12.23
CA ASP A 605 -7.89 5.43 13.46
C ASP A 605 -7.14 4.13 13.77
N GLU A 606 -7.24 3.62 15.01
CA GLU A 606 -6.66 2.35 15.43
C GLU A 606 -7.62 1.16 15.28
N ASN A 607 -8.84 1.37 14.77
CA ASN A 607 -9.84 0.31 14.70
C ASN A 607 -9.32 -0.83 13.84
N ARG A 608 -9.38 -2.07 14.33
CA ARG A 608 -8.99 -3.28 13.59
C ARG A 608 -10.19 -3.99 12.95
N PRO A 609 -9.98 -4.79 11.89
CA PRO A 609 -11.04 -5.54 11.21
C PRO A 609 -11.61 -6.64 12.13
N GLY A 610 -12.84 -7.05 11.90
CA GLY A 610 -13.50 -8.13 12.66
C GLY A 610 -14.20 -7.71 13.96
N THR A 611 -14.31 -6.40 14.25
CA THR A 611 -15.24 -5.87 15.27
C THR A 611 -16.42 -5.18 14.58
N PHE A 612 -17.60 -5.18 15.19
CA PHE A 612 -18.79 -4.55 14.58
C PHE A 612 -18.54 -3.07 14.23
N ILE A 613 -18.04 -2.28 15.19
CA ILE A 613 -17.69 -0.87 14.97
C ILE A 613 -16.57 -0.71 13.94
N GLY A 614 -15.52 -1.54 14.01
CA GLY A 614 -14.39 -1.48 13.09
C GLY A 614 -14.78 -1.77 11.64
N GLU A 615 -15.79 -2.62 11.42
CA GLU A 615 -16.30 -2.95 10.08
C GLU A 615 -17.26 -1.90 9.53
N VAL A 616 -18.09 -1.29 10.38
CA VAL A 616 -18.94 -0.15 10.00
C VAL A 616 -18.08 1.04 9.57
N VAL A 617 -17.07 1.40 10.37
CA VAL A 617 -16.15 2.52 10.07
C VAL A 617 -15.39 2.27 8.77
N ARG A 618 -14.88 1.04 8.55
CA ARG A 618 -14.16 0.69 7.31
C ARG A 618 -15.02 0.78 6.07
N SER A 619 -16.28 0.39 6.18
CA SER A 619 -17.20 0.42 5.05
C SER A 619 -17.58 1.85 4.67
N PHE A 620 -17.70 2.74 5.66
CA PHE A 620 -17.80 4.17 5.41
C PHE A 620 -16.51 4.75 4.81
N ALA A 621 -15.37 4.40 5.40
CA ALA A 621 -14.06 4.83 4.96
C ALA A 621 -13.79 4.47 3.49
N GLN A 622 -14.28 3.32 3.01
CA GLN A 622 -14.18 2.94 1.60
C GLN A 622 -14.72 4.02 0.66
N PHE A 623 -15.90 4.59 0.95
CA PHE A 623 -16.54 5.61 0.09
C PHE A 623 -16.03 7.03 0.33
N LYS A 624 -15.51 7.33 1.51
CA LYS A 624 -14.94 8.65 1.85
C LYS A 624 -13.42 8.76 1.68
N SER A 625 -12.79 7.64 1.34
CA SER A 625 -11.34 7.52 1.25
C SER A 625 -10.68 8.49 0.29
N PHE A 626 -11.23 8.64 -0.91
CA PHE A 626 -10.73 9.60 -1.89
C PHE A 626 -10.75 11.02 -1.32
N GLY A 627 -11.84 11.44 -0.67
CA GLY A 627 -11.94 12.75 -0.04
C GLY A 627 -10.93 12.96 1.09
N ALA A 628 -10.68 11.95 1.92
CA ALA A 628 -9.67 12.02 2.98
C ALA A 628 -8.23 12.09 2.44
N VAL A 629 -7.91 11.31 1.40
CA VAL A 629 -6.61 11.41 0.71
C VAL A 629 -6.46 12.80 0.07
N PHE A 630 -7.50 13.30 -0.60
CA PHE A 630 -7.50 14.59 -1.25
C PHE A 630 -7.30 15.74 -0.25
N LEU A 631 -7.99 15.70 0.89
CA LEU A 631 -7.80 16.61 2.02
C LEU A 631 -6.37 16.53 2.60
N LEU A 632 -5.86 15.32 2.80
CA LEU A 632 -4.51 15.10 3.33
C LEU A 632 -3.45 15.69 2.41
N LEU A 633 -3.58 15.47 1.10
CA LEU A 633 -2.61 15.95 0.12
C LEU A 633 -2.81 17.44 -0.17
N HIS A 634 -3.89 17.78 -0.86
CA HIS A 634 -4.13 19.14 -1.33
C HIS A 634 -4.49 20.10 -0.20
N GLY A 635 -5.31 19.67 0.77
CA GLY A 635 -5.69 20.51 1.90
C GLY A 635 -4.50 20.90 2.76
N ARG A 636 -3.60 19.96 3.07
CA ARG A 636 -2.37 20.30 3.81
C ARG A 636 -1.40 21.15 3.02
N ARG A 637 -1.28 20.94 1.71
CA ARG A 637 -0.46 21.79 0.85
C ARG A 637 -1.00 23.22 0.81
N VAL A 638 -2.31 23.40 0.62
CA VAL A 638 -2.99 24.70 0.70
C VAL A 638 -2.73 25.35 2.05
N ALA A 639 -3.00 24.64 3.15
CA ALA A 639 -2.79 25.17 4.50
C ALA A 639 -1.32 25.55 4.76
N GLY A 640 -0.37 24.73 4.31
CA GLY A 640 1.05 25.02 4.44
C GLY A 640 1.48 26.26 3.65
N LEU A 641 0.99 26.43 2.43
CA LEU A 641 1.29 27.60 1.60
C LEU A 641 0.61 28.87 2.11
N LEU A 642 -0.60 28.77 2.67
CA LEU A 642 -1.35 29.91 3.21
C LEU A 642 -0.71 30.52 4.46
N VAL A 643 -0.03 29.71 5.26
CA VAL A 643 0.64 30.17 6.50
C VAL A 643 2.15 30.37 6.31
N GLY A 644 2.69 30.00 5.15
CA GLY A 644 4.08 30.29 4.79
C GLY A 644 4.30 31.74 4.37
N ASP A 645 5.50 32.03 3.88
CA ASP A 645 5.96 33.39 3.57
C ASP A 645 5.15 34.12 2.49
N ASP A 646 4.48 33.37 1.61
CA ASP A 646 3.65 33.92 0.53
C ASP A 646 2.27 33.24 0.52
N PRO A 647 1.31 33.76 1.32
CA PRO A 647 -0.06 33.24 1.36
C PRO A 647 -0.76 33.25 0.00
N TRP A 648 -0.33 34.13 -0.92
CA TRP A 648 -0.91 34.22 -2.24
C TRP A 648 -0.60 32.99 -3.10
N LYS A 649 0.53 32.30 -2.87
CA LYS A 649 0.76 30.96 -3.47
C LYS A 649 -0.29 29.96 -3.03
N GLY A 650 -0.66 29.99 -1.74
CA GLY A 650 -1.71 29.14 -1.19
C GLY A 650 -3.08 29.44 -1.80
N ALA A 651 -3.44 30.72 -1.88
CA ALA A 651 -4.67 31.18 -2.52
C ALA A 651 -4.73 30.78 -4.01
N ARG A 652 -3.66 31.03 -4.78
CA ARG A 652 -3.56 30.65 -6.20
C ARG A 652 -3.70 29.14 -6.41
N TYR A 653 -3.02 28.32 -5.59
CA TYR A 653 -3.12 26.86 -5.68
C TYR A 653 -4.54 26.39 -5.34
N ALA A 654 -5.14 26.94 -4.28
CA ALA A 654 -6.50 26.64 -3.85
C ALA A 654 -7.53 27.01 -4.94
N SER A 655 -7.45 28.21 -5.52
CA SER A 655 -8.31 28.65 -6.60
C SER A 655 -8.14 27.81 -7.87
N ALA A 656 -6.90 27.51 -8.27
CA ALA A 656 -6.64 26.63 -9.41
C ALA A 656 -7.25 25.24 -9.19
N LEU A 657 -7.12 24.69 -7.98
CA LEU A 657 -7.74 23.42 -7.57
C LEU A 657 -9.26 23.47 -7.65
N LEU A 658 -9.88 24.50 -7.07
CA LEU A 658 -11.34 24.67 -7.11
C LEU A 658 -11.85 24.74 -8.55
N ILE A 659 -11.26 25.61 -9.37
CA ILE A 659 -11.68 25.82 -10.76
C ILE A 659 -11.50 24.52 -11.56
N SER A 660 -10.33 23.90 -11.50
CA SER A 660 -10.05 22.68 -12.26
C SER A 660 -10.95 21.52 -11.86
N THR A 661 -11.09 21.25 -10.55
CA THR A 661 -11.95 20.16 -10.06
C THR A 661 -13.42 20.41 -10.37
N THR A 662 -13.88 21.66 -10.36
CA THR A 662 -15.25 22.02 -10.76
C THR A 662 -15.47 21.80 -12.25
N LEU A 663 -14.55 22.27 -13.10
CA LEU A 663 -14.62 22.07 -14.56
C LEU A 663 -14.69 20.59 -14.93
N PHE A 664 -13.75 19.78 -14.41
CA PHE A 664 -13.76 18.35 -14.69
C PHE A 664 -14.87 17.59 -13.94
N GLY A 665 -15.36 18.11 -12.82
CA GLY A 665 -16.56 17.64 -12.14
C GLY A 665 -17.80 17.81 -13.03
N GLY A 666 -17.91 18.95 -13.72
CA GLY A 666 -18.95 19.20 -14.73
C GLY A 666 -18.85 18.24 -15.92
N MET A 667 -17.64 18.03 -16.45
CA MET A 667 -17.41 17.03 -17.49
C MET A 667 -17.84 15.62 -17.05
N ALA A 668 -17.50 15.22 -15.82
CA ALA A 668 -17.93 13.94 -15.26
C ALA A 668 -19.46 13.84 -15.10
N LEU A 669 -20.15 14.94 -14.75
CA LEU A 669 -21.63 14.97 -14.73
C LEU A 669 -22.20 14.76 -16.13
N GLN A 670 -21.67 15.43 -17.15
CA GLN A 670 -22.14 15.27 -18.53
C GLN A 670 -21.96 13.83 -19.02
N LEU A 671 -20.78 13.24 -18.82
CA LEU A 671 -20.50 11.85 -19.16
C LEU A 671 -21.44 10.88 -18.43
N LYS A 672 -21.72 11.13 -17.14
CA LYS A 672 -22.67 10.31 -16.36
C LYS A 672 -24.12 10.45 -16.83
N SER A 673 -24.53 11.65 -17.24
CA SER A 673 -25.87 11.89 -17.82
C SER A 673 -26.02 11.08 -19.10
N MET A 674 -25.09 11.22 -20.04
CA MET A 674 -25.09 10.49 -21.31
C MET A 674 -25.04 8.98 -21.10
N ALA A 675 -24.12 8.48 -20.27
CA ALA A 675 -24.00 7.05 -19.95
C ALA A 675 -25.24 6.47 -19.22
N SER A 676 -26.14 7.33 -18.72
CA SER A 676 -27.40 6.91 -18.10
C SER A 676 -28.62 7.09 -19.03
N GLY A 677 -28.40 7.33 -20.33
CA GLY A 677 -29.47 7.47 -21.33
C GLY A 677 -30.13 8.84 -21.35
N ARG A 678 -29.59 9.81 -20.60
CA ARG A 678 -30.09 11.18 -20.51
C ARG A 678 -29.30 12.09 -21.45
N ASP A 679 -29.93 13.16 -21.90
CA ASP A 679 -29.20 14.25 -22.55
C ASP A 679 -28.21 14.90 -21.58
N PRO A 680 -27.21 15.66 -22.08
CA PRO A 680 -26.42 16.58 -21.28
C PRO A 680 -27.27 17.53 -20.42
N GLN A 681 -26.73 17.98 -19.28
CA GLN A 681 -27.33 19.05 -18.48
C GLN A 681 -27.02 20.39 -19.11
N ASP A 682 -27.91 21.37 -18.93
CA ASP A 682 -27.61 22.74 -19.31
C ASP A 682 -26.49 23.32 -18.43
N MET A 683 -25.35 23.62 -19.05
CA MET A 683 -24.20 24.22 -18.37
C MET A 683 -24.36 25.72 -18.09
N ALA A 684 -25.38 26.38 -18.63
CA ALA A 684 -25.72 27.75 -18.28
C ALA A 684 -26.37 27.84 -16.87
N SER A 685 -26.92 26.73 -16.37
CA SER A 685 -27.55 26.68 -15.05
C SER A 685 -26.54 26.78 -13.90
N GLY A 686 -26.80 27.68 -12.94
CA GLY A 686 -26.03 27.74 -11.69
C GLY A 686 -26.10 26.45 -10.87
N ALA A 687 -27.21 25.72 -10.95
CA ALA A 687 -27.38 24.43 -10.28
C ALA A 687 -26.43 23.36 -10.84
N PHE A 688 -26.15 23.39 -12.14
CA PHE A 688 -25.16 22.51 -12.77
C PHE A 688 -23.77 22.74 -12.18
N TRP A 689 -23.34 24.00 -12.09
CA TRP A 689 -22.01 24.31 -11.55
C TRP A 689 -21.90 24.04 -10.04
N GLY A 690 -22.99 24.20 -9.28
CA GLY A 690 -23.07 23.74 -7.90
C GLY A 690 -22.89 22.22 -7.77
N ALA A 691 -23.57 21.45 -8.62
CA ALA A 691 -23.40 20.00 -8.69
C ALA A 691 -22.01 19.59 -9.18
N ALA A 692 -21.42 20.33 -10.13
CA ALA A 692 -20.10 20.10 -10.68
C ALA A 692 -19.01 20.28 -9.61
N MET A 693 -19.14 21.32 -8.77
CA MET A 693 -18.25 21.57 -7.63
C MET A 693 -18.34 20.45 -6.58
N LEU A 694 -19.55 19.95 -6.28
CA LEU A 694 -19.78 18.76 -5.43
C LEU A 694 -19.11 17.51 -6.03
N GLN A 695 -19.35 17.26 -7.32
CA GLN A 695 -18.84 16.10 -8.05
C GLN A 695 -17.30 16.10 -8.15
N GLY A 696 -16.68 17.28 -8.27
CA GLY A 696 -15.22 17.46 -8.30
C GLY A 696 -14.53 17.24 -6.95
N GLY A 697 -15.29 17.08 -5.86
CA GLY A 697 -14.75 16.83 -4.52
C GLY A 697 -14.21 18.07 -3.79
N GLY A 698 -14.43 19.27 -4.32
CA GLY A 698 -13.87 20.52 -3.77
C GLY A 698 -14.45 20.92 -2.41
N LEU A 699 -15.74 20.66 -2.18
CA LEU A 699 -16.45 21.18 -0.99
C LEU A 699 -15.96 20.64 0.36
N GLY A 700 -15.23 19.53 0.42
CA GLY A 700 -14.63 19.07 1.68
C GLY A 700 -13.48 19.97 2.17
N ILE A 701 -12.71 20.55 1.24
CA ILE A 701 -11.62 21.50 1.54
C ILE A 701 -12.19 22.91 1.69
N PHE A 702 -13.11 23.28 0.80
CA PHE A 702 -13.64 24.65 0.73
C PHE A 702 -14.85 24.89 1.64
N GLY A 703 -15.55 23.84 2.08
CA GLY A 703 -16.69 23.95 2.99
C GLY A 703 -16.29 24.48 4.37
N ASP A 704 -15.19 23.98 4.95
CA ASP A 704 -14.63 24.52 6.19
C ASP A 704 -13.94 25.89 6.00
N PHE A 705 -13.52 26.23 4.77
CA PHE A 705 -12.89 27.51 4.41
C PHE A 705 -13.91 28.63 4.11
N LEU A 706 -15.06 28.31 3.50
CA LEU A 706 -16.14 29.23 3.14
C LEU A 706 -17.22 29.33 4.24
N PHE A 707 -17.40 28.26 5.03
CA PHE A 707 -18.42 28.18 6.09
C PHE A 707 -17.81 27.92 7.47
N SER A 708 -16.62 28.48 7.74
CA SER A 708 -15.86 28.27 8.99
C SER A 708 -16.60 28.61 10.29
N ASN A 709 -17.74 29.32 10.19
CA ASN A 709 -18.62 29.64 11.32
C ASN A 709 -19.71 28.59 11.62
N ILE A 710 -19.87 27.54 10.81
CA ILE A 710 -20.99 26.58 10.95
C ILE A 710 -20.54 25.21 11.53
N ASN A 711 -19.24 24.88 11.55
CA ASN A 711 -18.74 23.57 12.01
C ASN A 711 -17.87 23.62 13.28
N ARG A 712 -18.29 24.40 14.29
CA ARG A 712 -17.60 24.46 15.60
C ARG A 712 -18.20 23.59 16.70
N TYR A 713 -19.26 22.84 16.43
CA TYR A 713 -19.88 21.97 17.43
C TYR A 713 -19.74 20.50 17.08
N GLY A 714 -19.06 19.78 17.98
CA GLY A 714 -18.98 18.34 17.98
C GLY A 714 -20.38 17.72 18.06
N GLY A 715 -20.71 16.92 17.06
CA GLY A 715 -21.72 15.88 17.10
C GLY A 715 -21.02 14.57 16.77
N GLY A 716 -21.23 13.54 17.59
CA GLY A 716 -20.53 12.27 17.47
C GLY A 716 -20.59 11.67 16.06
N PHE A 717 -19.50 11.02 15.67
CA PHE A 717 -19.29 10.29 14.40
C PHE A 717 -20.35 9.20 14.11
N ALA A 718 -21.35 9.05 14.99
CA ALA A 718 -22.34 7.98 15.04
C ALA A 718 -23.76 8.39 14.62
N THR A 719 -24.04 9.65 14.25
CA THR A 719 -25.44 10.09 13.96
C THR A 719 -25.78 10.32 12.49
N THR A 720 -24.83 10.17 11.56
CA THR A 720 -25.07 10.34 10.10
C THR A 720 -24.95 9.01 9.34
N PHE A 721 -25.56 7.93 9.87
CA PHE A 721 -25.46 6.59 9.28
C PHE A 721 -26.40 6.38 8.09
N GLY A 722 -25.94 6.78 6.90
CA GLY A 722 -26.57 6.47 5.61
C GLY A 722 -25.54 6.20 4.52
N GLY A 723 -24.82 5.09 4.58
CA GLY A 723 -23.90 4.64 3.53
C GLY A 723 -24.53 3.57 2.61
N PRO A 724 -23.88 3.19 1.48
CA PRO A 724 -24.38 2.15 0.57
C PRO A 724 -24.71 0.80 1.23
N LEU A 725 -24.04 0.45 2.34
CA LEU A 725 -24.42 -0.71 3.17
C LEU A 725 -25.79 -0.54 3.84
N MET A 726 -26.05 0.62 4.45
CA MET A 726 -27.35 0.93 5.06
C MET A 726 -28.43 1.03 4.00
N GLN A 727 -28.11 1.59 2.83
CA GLN A 727 -29.03 1.60 1.68
C GLN A 727 -29.41 0.17 1.27
N ARG A 728 -28.46 -0.78 1.23
CA ARG A 728 -28.77 -2.19 0.91
C ARG A 728 -29.55 -2.90 2.00
N ALA A 729 -29.24 -2.63 3.26
CA ALA A 729 -30.02 -3.14 4.38
C ALA A 729 -31.46 -2.61 4.32
N ASN A 730 -31.63 -1.33 4.00
CA ASN A 730 -32.93 -0.71 3.79
C ASN A 730 -33.66 -1.26 2.55
N ASP A 731 -32.97 -1.46 1.42
CA ASP A 731 -33.55 -2.07 0.22
C ASP A 731 -33.96 -3.53 0.48
N ALA A 732 -33.20 -4.28 1.30
CA ALA A 732 -33.57 -5.64 1.73
C ALA A 732 -34.75 -5.63 2.72
N TRP A 733 -34.77 -4.68 3.67
CA TRP A 733 -35.88 -4.49 4.61
C TRP A 733 -37.17 -4.16 3.88
N ASN A 734 -37.15 -3.18 2.97
CA ASN A 734 -38.29 -2.80 2.15
C ASN A 734 -38.83 -4.01 1.37
N LEU A 735 -37.93 -4.74 0.68
CA LEU A 735 -38.29 -5.94 -0.08
C LEU A 735 -38.96 -7.02 0.80
N THR A 736 -38.54 -7.17 2.05
CA THR A 736 -38.99 -8.22 2.97
C THR A 736 -40.05 -7.69 3.95
N ALA A 737 -39.63 -7.24 5.12
CA ALA A 737 -40.50 -6.80 6.21
C ALA A 737 -41.33 -5.57 5.86
N GLY A 738 -40.84 -4.68 4.98
CA GLY A 738 -41.58 -3.52 4.48
C GLY A 738 -42.81 -3.91 3.68
N ASN A 739 -42.68 -4.82 2.70
CA ASN A 739 -43.84 -5.35 1.97
C ASN A 739 -44.79 -6.15 2.87
N VAL A 740 -44.28 -6.90 3.86
CA VAL A 740 -45.13 -7.62 4.82
C VAL A 740 -45.91 -6.64 5.70
N ALA A 741 -45.28 -5.56 6.15
CA ALA A 741 -45.93 -4.51 6.93
C ALA A 741 -46.97 -3.73 6.10
N GLN A 742 -46.65 -3.38 4.85
CA GLN A 742 -47.58 -2.74 3.90
C GLN A 742 -48.78 -3.64 3.61
N LEU A 743 -48.54 -4.94 3.40
CA LEU A 743 -49.59 -5.92 3.21
C LEU A 743 -50.47 -6.06 4.45
N ALA A 744 -49.87 -6.05 5.65
CA ALA A 744 -50.59 -6.13 6.92
C ALA A 744 -51.35 -4.84 7.27
N SER A 745 -50.88 -3.68 6.82
CA SER A 745 -51.54 -2.37 7.02
C SER A 745 -52.57 -2.02 5.93
N GLY A 746 -52.73 -2.87 4.91
CA GLY A 746 -53.64 -2.61 3.78
C GLY A 746 -53.11 -1.62 2.74
N GLU A 747 -51.83 -1.23 2.82
CA GLU A 747 -51.15 -0.42 1.82
C GLU A 747 -50.78 -1.24 0.58
N LYS A 748 -50.67 -0.57 -0.58
CA LYS A 748 -50.25 -1.24 -1.82
C LYS A 748 -48.77 -1.64 -1.72
N THR A 749 -48.49 -2.92 -1.92
CA THR A 749 -47.12 -3.45 -1.92
C THR A 749 -46.37 -3.05 -3.19
N HIS A 750 -45.06 -2.83 -3.05
CA HIS A 750 -44.16 -2.47 -4.16
C HIS A 750 -43.13 -3.55 -4.47
N PHE A 751 -43.41 -4.79 -4.05
CA PHE A 751 -42.52 -5.95 -4.11
C PHE A 751 -41.78 -6.11 -5.45
N GLY A 752 -42.48 -6.06 -6.59
CA GLY A 752 -41.85 -6.22 -7.91
C GLY A 752 -40.80 -5.14 -8.20
N ARG A 753 -41.11 -3.86 -7.95
CA ARG A 753 -40.17 -2.74 -8.13
C ARG A 753 -38.99 -2.83 -7.17
N GLU A 754 -39.26 -3.18 -5.92
CA GLU A 754 -38.24 -3.33 -4.88
C GLU A 754 -37.32 -4.52 -5.15
N LEU A 755 -37.85 -5.62 -5.71
CA LEU A 755 -37.08 -6.78 -6.13
C LEU A 755 -36.14 -6.44 -7.29
N VAL A 756 -36.64 -5.75 -8.33
CA VAL A 756 -35.77 -5.26 -9.42
C VAL A 756 -34.72 -4.31 -8.90
N LYS A 757 -35.08 -3.35 -8.03
CA LYS A 757 -34.14 -2.40 -7.42
C LYS A 757 -33.05 -3.12 -6.61
N PHE A 758 -33.44 -4.13 -5.83
CA PHE A 758 -32.53 -4.95 -5.05
C PHE A 758 -31.59 -5.76 -5.94
N MET A 759 -32.10 -6.46 -6.96
CA MET A 759 -31.27 -7.25 -7.88
C MET A 759 -30.32 -6.36 -8.68
N LYS A 760 -30.82 -5.24 -9.25
CA LYS A 760 -30.00 -4.24 -9.93
C LYS A 760 -28.89 -3.70 -9.02
N GLY A 761 -29.22 -3.35 -7.78
CA GLY A 761 -28.27 -2.80 -6.81
C GLY A 761 -27.20 -3.77 -6.34
N ASN A 762 -27.42 -5.09 -6.49
CA ASN A 762 -26.51 -6.14 -6.02
C ASN A 762 -25.84 -6.93 -7.15
N THR A 763 -26.18 -6.71 -8.42
CA THR A 763 -25.58 -7.42 -9.56
C THR A 763 -24.21 -6.82 -9.91
N PRO A 764 -23.09 -7.54 -9.68
CA PRO A 764 -21.75 -7.05 -10.02
C PRO A 764 -21.62 -6.74 -11.52
N GLY A 765 -20.89 -5.69 -11.88
CA GLY A 765 -20.64 -5.32 -13.29
C GLY A 765 -21.82 -4.65 -14.01
N SER A 766 -23.03 -4.68 -13.45
CA SER A 766 -24.22 -4.02 -14.04
C SER A 766 -24.09 -2.49 -14.17
N THR A 767 -23.10 -1.89 -13.52
CA THR A 767 -22.82 -0.45 -13.54
C THR A 767 -21.61 -0.06 -14.40
N ILE A 768 -21.00 -0.99 -15.14
CA ILE A 768 -19.93 -0.66 -16.09
C ILE A 768 -20.48 0.32 -17.13
N TRP A 769 -19.90 1.52 -17.22
CA TRP A 769 -20.55 2.66 -17.86
C TRP A 769 -20.94 2.46 -19.34
N TYR A 770 -20.19 1.65 -20.10
CA TYR A 770 -20.47 1.40 -21.52
C TYR A 770 -21.51 0.28 -21.76
N THR A 771 -21.80 -0.57 -20.77
CA THR A 771 -22.85 -1.61 -20.85
C THR A 771 -24.07 -1.31 -19.98
N LYS A 772 -23.91 -0.46 -18.96
CA LYS A 772 -24.91 -0.13 -17.94
C LYS A 772 -26.27 0.18 -18.53
N LEU A 773 -26.31 1.07 -19.52
CA LEU A 773 -27.58 1.54 -20.09
C LEU A 773 -28.33 0.43 -20.83
N ALA A 774 -27.62 -0.35 -21.66
CA ALA A 774 -28.22 -1.49 -22.36
C ALA A 774 -28.76 -2.52 -21.36
N TRP A 775 -28.00 -2.82 -20.31
CA TRP A 775 -28.43 -3.73 -19.26
C TRP A 775 -29.66 -3.19 -18.49
N GLU A 776 -29.68 -1.89 -18.20
CA GLU A 776 -30.84 -1.24 -17.57
C GLU A 776 -32.09 -1.34 -18.44
N ARG A 777 -31.97 -1.12 -19.75
CA ARG A 777 -33.11 -0.98 -20.67
C ARG A 777 -33.66 -2.32 -21.19
N ILE A 778 -32.76 -3.23 -21.52
CA ILE A 778 -33.10 -4.51 -22.17
C ILE A 778 -33.37 -5.60 -21.13
N VAL A 779 -32.74 -5.54 -19.95
CA VAL A 779 -32.91 -6.57 -18.91
C VAL A 779 -33.76 -6.05 -17.77
N TRP A 780 -33.32 -5.00 -17.06
CA TRP A 780 -33.99 -4.60 -15.82
C TRP A 780 -35.34 -3.94 -16.03
N ASP A 781 -35.46 -3.03 -17.00
CA ASP A 781 -36.73 -2.38 -17.28
C ASP A 781 -37.76 -3.40 -17.81
N GLN A 782 -37.33 -4.40 -18.60
CA GLN A 782 -38.19 -5.49 -19.08
C GLN A 782 -38.62 -6.44 -17.96
N LEU A 783 -37.71 -6.76 -17.04
CA LEU A 783 -38.07 -7.52 -15.85
C LEU A 783 -39.08 -6.75 -14.99
N GLN A 784 -38.87 -5.44 -14.80
CA GLN A 784 -39.83 -4.61 -14.06
C GLN A 784 -41.19 -4.57 -14.77
N TYR A 785 -41.24 -4.55 -16.11
CA TYR A 785 -42.50 -4.70 -16.85
C TYR A 785 -43.24 -5.99 -16.53
N LEU A 786 -42.52 -7.10 -16.36
CA LEU A 786 -43.11 -8.40 -16.08
C LEU A 786 -43.61 -8.53 -14.64
N ILE A 787 -43.00 -7.83 -13.68
CA ILE A 787 -43.23 -8.07 -12.25
C ILE A 787 -43.79 -6.87 -11.46
N ASP A 788 -43.80 -5.66 -12.02
CA ASP A 788 -44.36 -4.45 -11.42
C ASP A 788 -45.52 -3.92 -12.30
N PRO A 789 -46.79 -4.03 -11.85
CA PRO A 789 -47.95 -3.54 -12.61
C PRO A 789 -47.91 -2.01 -12.82
N GLU A 790 -47.13 -1.27 -12.03
CA GLU A 790 -46.96 0.17 -12.15
C GLU A 790 -45.67 0.58 -12.90
N ALA A 791 -44.96 -0.34 -13.54
CA ALA A 791 -43.68 -0.08 -14.22
C ALA A 791 -43.74 1.12 -15.18
N ASN A 792 -44.77 1.15 -16.04
CA ASN A 792 -45.02 2.26 -16.97
C ASN A 792 -45.15 3.62 -16.28
N LYS A 793 -45.86 3.65 -15.14
CA LYS A 793 -46.07 4.87 -14.37
C LYS A 793 -44.76 5.34 -13.74
N ALA A 794 -43.98 4.43 -13.18
CA ALA A 794 -42.67 4.72 -12.61
C ALA A 794 -41.68 5.26 -13.65
N PHE A 795 -41.64 4.67 -14.85
CA PHE A 795 -40.79 5.14 -15.95
C PHE A 795 -41.18 6.54 -16.42
N LYS A 796 -42.48 6.83 -16.58
CA LYS A 796 -42.96 8.17 -16.94
C LYS A 796 -42.68 9.20 -15.84
N GLN A 797 -42.85 8.83 -14.57
CA GLN A 797 -42.52 9.70 -13.44
C GLN A 797 -41.03 10.04 -13.43
N ARG A 798 -40.16 9.06 -13.66
CA ARG A 798 -38.71 9.29 -13.76
C ARG A 798 -38.37 10.24 -14.90
N GLN A 799 -38.99 10.07 -16.07
CA GLN A 799 -38.78 10.97 -17.21
C GLN A 799 -39.21 12.41 -16.88
N ARG A 800 -40.41 12.58 -16.30
CA ARG A 800 -40.92 13.90 -15.87
C ARG A 800 -40.06 14.54 -14.78
N PHE A 801 -39.51 13.76 -13.86
CA PHE A 801 -38.63 14.28 -12.81
C PHE A 801 -37.36 14.91 -13.40
N PHE A 802 -36.67 14.21 -14.30
CA PHE A 802 -35.44 14.75 -14.91
C PHE A 802 -35.71 15.93 -15.84
N ASP A 803 -36.84 15.91 -16.53
CA ASP A 803 -37.30 17.03 -17.35
C ASP A 803 -37.58 18.28 -16.49
N LYS A 804 -38.31 18.13 -15.38
CA LYS A 804 -38.65 19.24 -14.47
C LYS A 804 -37.47 19.78 -13.67
N GLU A 805 -36.68 18.90 -13.06
CA GLU A 805 -35.62 19.29 -12.12
C GLU A 805 -34.33 19.73 -12.82
N PHE A 806 -34.06 19.17 -14.01
CA PHE A 806 -32.78 19.39 -14.70
C PHE A 806 -32.93 19.84 -16.15
N GLY A 807 -34.16 20.00 -16.67
CA GLY A 807 -34.39 20.32 -18.08
C GLY A 807 -33.93 19.19 -19.03
N GLN A 808 -33.85 17.95 -18.53
CA GLN A 808 -33.19 16.86 -19.24
C GLN A 808 -34.17 15.87 -19.86
N GLY A 809 -34.05 15.70 -21.18
CA GLY A 809 -34.64 14.58 -21.91
C GLY A 809 -33.85 13.28 -21.79
N PHE A 810 -34.41 12.22 -22.38
CA PHE A 810 -33.76 10.92 -22.54
C PHE A 810 -33.58 10.62 -24.02
N TRP A 811 -32.36 10.30 -24.42
CA TRP A 811 -32.07 9.74 -25.74
C TRP A 811 -32.35 8.22 -25.78
N TRP A 812 -32.23 7.55 -24.62
CA TRP A 812 -32.72 6.19 -24.43
C TRP A 812 -33.62 6.12 -23.20
N ARG A 813 -34.92 6.18 -23.46
CA ARG A 813 -35.98 6.26 -22.44
C ARG A 813 -36.11 4.97 -21.63
N PRO A 814 -36.39 5.07 -20.31
CA PRO A 814 -36.73 3.91 -19.50
C PRO A 814 -37.92 3.13 -20.07
N GLY A 815 -37.79 1.80 -20.09
CA GLY A 815 -38.76 0.88 -20.65
C GLY A 815 -38.62 0.58 -22.15
N GLN A 816 -37.83 1.35 -22.90
CA GLN A 816 -37.63 1.10 -24.33
C GLN A 816 -36.46 0.15 -24.57
N VAL A 817 -36.64 -0.86 -25.43
CA VAL A 817 -35.60 -1.85 -25.77
C VAL A 817 -34.54 -1.31 -26.75
N ALA A 818 -34.84 -0.19 -27.42
CA ALA A 818 -33.93 0.50 -28.33
C ALA A 818 -33.98 2.03 -28.07
N PRO A 819 -32.92 2.78 -28.40
CA PRO A 819 -32.94 4.23 -28.34
C PRO A 819 -33.77 4.81 -29.48
N ASP A 820 -34.53 5.86 -29.19
CA ASP A 820 -35.34 6.57 -30.19
C ASP A 820 -34.49 7.60 -30.97
N ARG A 821 -33.36 8.03 -30.39
CA ARG A 821 -32.45 9.04 -30.95
C ARG A 821 -31.09 9.02 -30.26
N GLY A 822 -30.12 9.79 -30.78
CA GLY A 822 -28.87 10.10 -30.11
C GLY A 822 -29.00 11.20 -29.01
N PRO A 823 -27.97 11.38 -28.17
CA PRO A 823 -27.93 12.45 -27.18
C PRO A 823 -27.94 13.84 -27.83
N SER A 824 -28.74 14.76 -27.29
CA SER A 824 -28.80 16.14 -27.76
C SER A 824 -27.61 16.95 -27.23
N LEU A 825 -26.54 17.09 -28.02
CA LEU A 825 -25.35 17.84 -27.64
C LEU A 825 -25.57 19.38 -27.51
N PRO A 826 -26.46 20.04 -28.29
CA PRO A 826 -26.74 21.47 -28.11
C PRO A 826 -27.20 21.84 -26.69
N ALA A 827 -27.92 20.92 -26.03
CA ALA A 827 -28.34 21.08 -24.63
C ALA A 827 -27.16 21.25 -23.66
N ALA A 828 -25.95 20.80 -24.00
CA ALA A 828 -24.76 20.95 -23.16
C ALA A 828 -24.25 22.40 -23.08
N ILE A 829 -24.57 23.23 -24.07
CA ILE A 829 -24.10 24.63 -24.16
C ILE A 829 -25.23 25.65 -23.95
N GLY A 830 -26.38 25.21 -23.44
CA GLY A 830 -27.56 26.07 -23.26
C GLY A 830 -28.25 26.46 -24.55
N ALA A 831 -27.95 25.79 -25.66
CA ALA A 831 -28.70 25.96 -26.91
C ALA A 831 -29.88 24.98 -26.90
N SER A 832 -31.07 25.53 -26.63
CA SER A 832 -32.36 24.83 -26.71
C SER A 832 -32.67 24.36 -28.14
#